data_AF-A0ABC8SAJ1-F1
#
_entry.id   AF-A0ABC8SAJ1-F1
#
_cell.length_a   1.000
_cell.length_b   1.000
_cell.length_c   1.000
_cell.angle_alpha   90.00
_cell.angle_beta   90.00
_cell.angle_gamma   90.00
#
_symmetry.space_group_name_H-M   'P 1'
#
loop_
_entity.id
_entity.type
_entity.pdbx_description
1 polymer ?
#
loop_
_entity_poly.entity_id
_entity_poly.type
_entity_poly.pdbx_seq_one_letter_code
_entity_poly.pdbx_strand_id
1 'polypeptide(L)'
;MKESKGLEWWVVMLALIWLCGVGCFGFWEEERVALLQLKASINYPNGPSLPSWEDRVEVYNSMESDYCYWEGVECNETTSHVIKLFLNSTRDGSLGDWYFNASLFLPFKELRNLDLSNNQLVGWVANEGLVSSLQRLYIRHNYLNGSIHLQDFPATSNLEELDLSYNRNIASLTTMIGMKSLNKLQVLSMEGIIFNASVLHSLGALPSLRKLILAVEGLVTKKELRGLNNLEHLILDYSSINGSFLHNAGVMTSLRVLSLSNCGLRGSLPAQGFCDLKNLEELYLDDNDFEGIFPSCMGNLTSLRALDLSSNNLHGSVAHSPLTILTSLEYLSLSDNHFMIPFSFASFSNHSKLEVILRFCDLKNLEELYLDDNDFEGIFPSCMGNLTSLRALDLSSNNLHGSVAHSPLTILTSLEYLSLSDNHFMIPFSFASFSNHSKLEVILSDNNVATIENESQSWIPRFQLKFFSLSNCAIKTLPSFLYYQNEMIAVDLSHNNLLGKFPTWLLENNTRLELLNLENNSLMGSFQMPSYPNPHISQLDVSDNNITGQIPINLDMIFPSLEVVDMSNNMIDGRIPPSFGNLSSLLAIDLSHNRLSGRIPEHLQMGLSSLEFLKLSNNYLHGQIFGNLLNMGQLWVLHLDNNHFLGNIPDCLSNASTLSTVDISNNHLSGFLPQWIGNVSSLRQISLAKNHFEGPIPLGFCKLNFLPFLDLSENNLSGSVPACFNPSSIMHLHLNKNRLSGPLNLSFYDNSNLVTLDLGDNRFTGEIPNWIGKLSGLRVLILKRNNFGGSIPSQLCHLKQLSMIDLSQNRLSGPIPHCLSNITCEPSFEKSYLFLGQIELLYPRELPFSIMGINRYFDFQFNSYFVEILNAKETVEFTTKNSTYPYQGAVLDLISGIDFSCNELTGTIPPEIGNLSELFLLNLSHNNLLGSIPASLSNLSHIESLDLSYNNLTGSIPSELIKLNFLEVFSVAYNNLSGKTPDLKAQFATFSESSYEGNPYICGPPSHNNCTDVRAPSSIPKDSEDEQNDGGFTDMDVFHVSFLVSYIMLLLGTLAVLYVNPPWQRAWLHLVEACMTSCYYFVVDSFHKLFNRNIV
;
A
#
# COMPACT_ATOMS: atom_id res chain seq x y z
N MET A 1 -62.39 83.39 1.30
CA MET A 1 -62.22 82.84 2.66
C MET A 1 -62.49 81.35 2.54
N LYS A 2 -61.49 80.55 2.19
CA LYS A 2 -60.50 79.97 3.14
C LYS A 2 -61.24 79.26 4.27
N GLU A 3 -61.46 77.96 4.11
CA GLU A 3 -60.48 76.93 4.50
C GLU A 3 -60.31 76.89 6.02
N SER A 4 -61.19 76.17 6.72
CA SER A 4 -60.87 75.65 8.06
C SER A 4 -61.73 74.43 8.43
N LYS A 5 -61.88 73.46 7.52
CA LYS A 5 -62.39 72.12 7.89
C LYS A 5 -61.57 70.95 7.31
N GLY A 6 -60.45 71.25 6.64
CA GLY A 6 -59.53 70.24 6.13
C GLY A 6 -58.39 69.87 7.09
N LEU A 7 -58.00 70.76 8.02
CA LEU A 7 -56.73 70.60 8.74
C LEU A 7 -56.75 69.53 9.85
N GLU A 8 -57.90 69.24 10.46
CA GLU A 8 -57.98 68.23 11.53
C GLU A 8 -57.92 66.79 11.02
N TRP A 9 -58.42 66.51 9.82
CA TRP A 9 -58.32 65.18 9.20
C TRP A 9 -56.91 64.89 8.66
N TRP A 10 -56.17 65.91 8.21
CA TRP A 10 -54.78 65.73 7.76
C TRP A 10 -53.83 65.39 8.91
N VAL A 11 -54.05 65.92 10.11
CA VAL A 11 -53.20 65.59 11.28
C VAL A 11 -53.50 64.17 11.79
N VAL A 12 -54.77 63.73 11.75
CA VAL A 12 -55.13 62.34 12.08
C VAL A 12 -54.64 61.36 11.02
N MET A 13 -54.70 61.72 9.74
CA MET A 13 -54.20 60.88 8.65
C MET A 13 -52.67 60.83 8.63
N LEU A 14 -51.97 61.93 8.92
CA LEU A 14 -50.50 61.94 9.08
C LEU A 14 -50.06 61.22 10.36
N ALA A 15 -50.84 61.28 11.45
CA ALA A 15 -50.56 60.49 12.65
C ALA A 15 -50.80 58.98 12.41
N LEU A 16 -51.82 58.61 11.61
CA LEU A 16 -52.04 57.22 11.19
C LEU A 16 -51.02 56.75 10.15
N ILE A 17 -50.53 57.63 9.28
CA ILE A 17 -49.43 57.33 8.33
C ILE A 17 -48.08 57.26 9.06
N TRP A 18 -47.88 58.03 10.12
CA TRP A 18 -46.69 57.95 10.99
C TRP A 18 -46.75 56.72 11.92
N LEU A 19 -47.92 56.36 12.44
CA LEU A 19 -48.14 55.12 13.20
C LEU A 19 -48.09 53.86 12.30
N CYS A 20 -48.54 53.94 11.03
CA CYS A 20 -48.33 52.88 10.03
C CYS A 20 -46.88 52.86 9.49
N GLY A 21 -46.19 54.00 9.45
CA GLY A 21 -44.84 54.13 8.92
C GLY A 21 -43.73 53.72 9.90
N VAL A 22 -43.97 53.82 11.20
CA VAL A 22 -43.04 53.36 12.25
C VAL A 22 -43.33 51.91 12.68
N GLY A 23 -44.52 51.38 12.37
CA GLY A 23 -44.90 49.99 12.65
C GLY A 23 -44.51 48.95 11.59
N CYS A 24 -44.07 49.36 10.40
CA CYS A 24 -43.81 48.45 9.27
C CYS A 24 -42.34 48.09 8.99
N PHE A 25 -41.37 48.69 9.70
CA PHE A 25 -39.94 48.31 9.57
C PHE A 25 -39.43 47.41 10.71
N GLY A 26 -40.24 47.18 11.76
CA GLY A 26 -39.78 46.51 12.98
C GLY A 26 -39.52 45.01 12.84
N PHE A 27 -40.19 44.30 11.92
CA PHE A 27 -40.08 42.83 11.83
C PHE A 27 -38.91 42.33 10.98
N TRP A 28 -38.48 43.11 9.99
CA TRP A 28 -37.41 42.70 9.06
C TRP A 28 -36.02 42.96 9.67
N GLU A 29 -35.93 43.95 10.56
CA GLU A 29 -34.71 44.26 11.29
C GLU A 29 -34.41 43.22 12.37
N GLU A 30 -35.42 42.55 12.94
CA GLU A 30 -35.21 41.47 13.92
C GLU A 30 -34.49 40.26 13.32
N GLU A 31 -34.89 39.80 12.13
CA GLU A 31 -34.21 38.68 11.44
C GLU A 31 -32.80 39.06 10.97
N ARG A 32 -32.63 40.29 10.45
CA ARG A 32 -31.32 40.82 10.04
C ARG A 32 -30.34 40.87 11.21
N VAL A 33 -30.77 41.41 12.36
CA VAL A 33 -29.96 41.47 13.58
C VAL A 33 -29.64 40.06 14.09
N ALA A 34 -30.60 39.13 14.02
CA ALA A 34 -30.38 37.74 14.39
C ALA A 34 -29.31 37.05 13.53
N LEU A 35 -29.32 37.27 12.20
CA LEU A 35 -28.28 36.78 11.29
C LEU A 35 -26.91 37.35 11.66
N LEU A 36 -26.80 38.64 11.92
CA LEU A 36 -25.52 39.24 12.33
C LEU A 36 -25.01 38.70 13.68
N GLN A 37 -25.91 38.39 14.62
CA GLN A 37 -25.55 37.72 15.87
C GLN A 37 -25.12 36.26 15.66
N LEU A 38 -25.75 35.54 14.72
CA LEU A 38 -25.34 34.21 14.29
C LEU A 38 -23.93 34.21 13.69
N LYS A 39 -23.62 35.16 12.81
CA LYS A 39 -22.25 35.36 12.28
C LYS A 39 -21.23 35.56 13.40
N ALA A 40 -21.55 36.39 14.39
CA ALA A 40 -20.66 36.63 15.53
C ALA A 40 -20.42 35.35 16.36
N SER A 41 -21.46 34.53 16.55
CA SER A 41 -21.36 33.24 17.25
C SER A 41 -20.49 32.23 16.48
N ILE A 42 -20.71 32.09 15.17
CA ILE A 42 -19.94 31.18 14.30
C ILE A 42 -18.46 31.55 14.28
N ASN A 43 -18.15 32.85 14.28
CA ASN A 43 -16.79 33.36 14.25
C ASN A 43 -16.16 33.55 15.63
N TYR A 44 -16.80 33.15 16.73
CA TYR A 44 -16.17 33.30 18.04
C TYR A 44 -15.03 32.28 18.23
N PRO A 45 -13.83 32.66 18.70
CA PRO A 45 -13.46 34.01 19.13
C PRO A 45 -13.05 35.00 18.03
N ASN A 46 -12.40 34.57 16.93
CA ASN A 46 -11.97 35.45 15.82
C ASN A 46 -11.89 34.72 14.46
N GLY A 47 -13.01 34.18 13.96
CA GLY A 47 -13.12 33.49 12.67
C GLY A 47 -13.41 34.42 11.48
N PRO A 48 -13.06 34.00 10.25
CA PRO A 48 -13.31 34.77 9.03
C PRO A 48 -14.59 34.39 8.25
N SER A 49 -15.41 33.47 8.76
CA SER A 49 -16.53 32.86 8.05
C SER A 49 -17.70 33.82 7.77
N LEU A 50 -18.50 33.51 6.74
CA LEU A 50 -19.64 34.31 6.26
C LEU A 50 -19.26 35.76 5.86
N PRO A 51 -18.32 35.95 4.92
CA PRO A 51 -17.87 37.28 4.52
C PRO A 51 -18.99 38.11 3.88
N SER A 52 -19.98 37.47 3.23
CA SER A 52 -21.12 38.13 2.57
C SER A 52 -22.13 38.77 3.54
N TRP A 53 -22.12 38.39 4.82
CA TRP A 53 -23.06 38.89 5.84
C TRP A 53 -22.57 40.22 6.41
N GLU A 54 -22.80 41.32 5.70
CA GLU A 54 -22.29 42.65 6.06
C GLU A 54 -23.38 43.66 6.46
N ASP A 55 -23.07 44.50 7.44
CA ASP A 55 -23.95 45.59 7.89
C ASP A 55 -23.62 46.89 7.13
N ARG A 56 -24.07 47.02 5.87
CA ARG A 56 -23.88 48.24 5.06
C ARG A 56 -25.09 49.16 5.15
N VAL A 57 -25.04 50.14 6.05
CA VAL A 57 -26.13 51.12 6.29
C VAL A 57 -26.11 52.32 5.32
N GLU A 58 -25.10 52.46 4.45
CA GLU A 58 -24.81 53.77 3.80
C GLU A 58 -25.20 53.94 2.31
N VAL A 59 -26.03 53.08 1.71
CA VAL A 59 -26.43 53.30 0.29
C VAL A 59 -27.95 53.29 0.11
N TYR A 60 -28.51 54.46 -0.21
CA TYR A 60 -29.92 54.70 -0.57
C TYR A 60 -30.31 54.13 -1.95
N ASN A 61 -29.88 52.90 -2.29
CA ASN A 61 -30.37 52.13 -3.44
C ASN A 61 -30.45 50.65 -3.08
N SER A 62 -31.67 50.13 -3.05
CA SER A 62 -32.13 49.01 -2.20
C SER A 62 -32.08 47.63 -2.86
N MET A 63 -30.90 47.17 -3.31
CA MET A 63 -30.71 45.77 -3.75
C MET A 63 -29.51 45.07 -3.11
N GLU A 64 -28.52 45.80 -2.59
CA GLU A 64 -27.34 45.20 -1.93
C GLU A 64 -27.47 45.05 -0.40
N SER A 65 -28.55 45.55 0.22
CA SER A 65 -28.78 45.49 1.67
C SER A 65 -29.77 44.38 2.10
N ASP A 66 -30.18 43.53 1.16
CA ASP A 66 -31.16 42.49 1.38
C ASP A 66 -30.47 41.18 1.79
N TYR A 67 -30.68 40.76 3.05
CA TYR A 67 -30.08 39.56 3.63
C TYR A 67 -30.52 38.27 2.94
N CYS A 68 -31.56 38.31 2.09
CA CYS A 68 -31.97 37.18 1.28
C CYS A 68 -30.97 36.82 0.16
N TYR A 69 -29.98 37.69 -0.11
CA TYR A 69 -28.84 37.39 -1.00
C TYR A 69 -27.59 36.91 -0.25
N TRP A 70 -27.64 36.84 1.07
CA TRP A 70 -26.50 36.37 1.85
C TRP A 70 -26.28 34.88 1.66
N GLU A 71 -25.01 34.48 1.68
CA GLU A 71 -24.62 33.08 1.56
C GLU A 71 -25.34 32.24 2.61
N GLY A 72 -25.96 31.13 2.18
CA GLY A 72 -26.66 30.21 3.08
C GLY A 72 -28.04 30.69 3.56
N VAL A 73 -28.57 31.82 3.08
CA VAL A 73 -29.92 32.32 3.45
C VAL A 73 -30.89 32.15 2.30
N GLU A 74 -32.07 31.58 2.57
CA GLU A 74 -33.19 31.52 1.61
C GLU A 74 -34.45 32.12 2.23
N CYS A 75 -35.07 33.06 1.54
CA CYS A 75 -36.28 33.75 1.99
C CYS A 75 -37.53 33.36 1.20
N ASN A 76 -38.69 33.55 1.80
CA ASN A 76 -39.98 33.41 1.15
C ASN A 76 -40.16 34.54 0.11
N GLU A 77 -40.43 34.18 -1.15
CA GLU A 77 -40.61 35.15 -2.25
C GLU A 77 -41.75 36.16 -2.02
N THR A 78 -42.72 35.83 -1.15
CA THR A 78 -43.90 36.68 -0.88
C THR A 78 -43.75 37.53 0.39
N THR A 79 -43.11 37.00 1.43
CA THR A 79 -43.02 37.66 2.74
C THR A 79 -41.62 38.20 3.06
N SER A 80 -40.61 37.83 2.25
CA SER A 80 -39.19 38.11 2.44
C SER A 80 -38.60 37.60 3.76
N HIS A 81 -39.35 36.80 4.53
CA HIS A 81 -38.87 36.17 5.75
C HIS A 81 -37.99 34.97 5.48
N VAL A 82 -37.02 34.72 6.35
CA VAL A 82 -36.10 33.58 6.23
C VAL A 82 -36.85 32.26 6.40
N ILE A 83 -36.75 31.37 5.41
CA ILE A 83 -37.36 30.04 5.40
C ILE A 83 -36.34 28.90 5.44
N LYS A 84 -35.10 29.13 4.98
CA LYS A 84 -34.01 28.15 5.11
C LYS A 84 -32.69 28.82 5.48
N LEU A 85 -31.92 28.13 6.32
CA LEU A 85 -30.55 28.49 6.65
C LEU A 85 -29.63 27.30 6.43
N PHE A 86 -28.70 27.42 5.49
CA PHE A 86 -27.66 26.45 5.16
C PHE A 86 -26.32 26.95 5.70
N LEU A 87 -25.99 26.51 6.92
CA LEU A 87 -24.78 26.89 7.62
C LEU A 87 -23.86 25.69 7.80
N ASN A 88 -23.89 24.72 6.88
CA ASN A 88 -23.04 23.55 6.93
C ASN A 88 -21.57 23.92 6.65
N SER A 89 -20.61 23.28 7.32
CA SER A 89 -19.17 23.49 7.13
C SER A 89 -18.73 24.96 7.21
N THR A 90 -19.47 25.79 7.97
CA THR A 90 -19.28 27.24 7.97
C THR A 90 -18.26 27.67 9.03
N ARG A 91 -18.20 27.01 10.19
CA ARG A 91 -17.27 27.35 11.27
C ARG A 91 -15.87 26.80 11.00
N ASP A 92 -14.86 27.66 11.12
CA ASP A 92 -13.45 27.28 11.08
C ASP A 92 -13.12 26.31 12.23
N GLY A 93 -12.65 25.13 11.86
CA GLY A 93 -12.38 24.05 12.80
C GLY A 93 -11.20 24.30 13.75
N SER A 94 -10.39 25.32 13.49
CA SER A 94 -9.30 25.73 14.38
C SER A 94 -9.81 26.50 15.62
N LEU A 95 -11.06 26.96 15.62
CA LEU A 95 -11.64 27.78 16.69
C LEU A 95 -12.10 26.96 17.92
N GLY A 96 -12.10 25.63 17.82
CA GLY A 96 -12.46 24.70 18.89
C GLY A 96 -13.98 24.65 19.19
N ASP A 97 -14.30 23.96 20.28
CA ASP A 97 -15.67 23.62 20.73
C ASP A 97 -16.67 24.77 20.58
N TRP A 98 -17.81 24.47 19.95
CA TRP A 98 -18.91 25.41 19.81
C TRP A 98 -20.13 24.98 20.64
N TYR A 99 -20.56 25.84 21.56
CA TYR A 99 -21.84 25.70 22.27
C TYR A 99 -22.83 26.70 21.70
N PHE A 100 -23.88 26.17 21.06
CA PHE A 100 -24.79 26.99 20.30
C PHE A 100 -25.96 27.52 21.15
N ASN A 101 -26.32 28.80 20.96
CA ASN A 101 -27.49 29.41 21.59
C ASN A 101 -28.70 29.36 20.64
N ALA A 102 -29.64 28.46 20.94
CA ALA A 102 -30.86 28.28 20.15
C ALA A 102 -31.81 29.49 20.16
N SER A 103 -31.71 30.42 21.11
CA SER A 103 -32.55 31.62 21.12
C SER A 103 -32.26 32.59 19.98
N LEU A 104 -31.07 32.49 19.35
CA LEU A 104 -30.72 33.26 18.15
C LEU A 104 -31.63 32.97 16.97
N PHE A 105 -32.34 31.83 16.97
CA PHE A 105 -33.28 31.51 15.90
C PHE A 105 -34.72 31.96 16.15
N LEU A 106 -35.07 32.38 17.37
CA LEU A 106 -36.44 32.82 17.72
C LEU A 106 -37.02 33.93 16.82
N PRO A 107 -36.20 34.86 16.28
CA PRO A 107 -36.69 35.87 15.35
C PRO A 107 -37.19 35.31 14.01
N PHE A 108 -36.70 34.14 13.57
CA PHE A 108 -37.06 33.55 12.27
C PHE A 108 -38.38 32.75 12.31
N LYS A 109 -39.49 33.46 12.32
CA LYS A 109 -40.84 32.88 12.54
C LYS A 109 -41.33 31.96 11.42
N GLU A 110 -40.76 32.07 10.22
CA GLU A 110 -41.09 31.23 9.07
C GLU A 110 -40.03 30.15 8.78
N LEU A 111 -38.95 30.05 9.57
CA LEU A 111 -37.85 29.12 9.31
C LEU A 111 -38.33 27.67 9.32
N ARG A 112 -38.12 26.97 8.20
CA ARG A 112 -38.55 25.57 7.98
C ARG A 112 -37.37 24.61 7.92
N ASN A 113 -36.26 25.00 7.31
CA ASN A 113 -35.08 24.15 7.17
C ASN A 113 -33.87 24.81 7.84
N LEU A 114 -33.17 24.07 8.68
CA LEU A 114 -31.94 24.52 9.32
C LEU A 114 -30.86 23.44 9.18
N ASP A 115 -29.75 23.78 8.54
CA ASP A 115 -28.57 22.92 8.41
C ASP A 115 -27.38 23.52 9.18
N LEU A 116 -26.94 22.80 10.20
CA LEU A 116 -25.80 23.11 11.07
C LEU A 116 -24.72 22.02 11.00
N SER A 117 -24.72 21.23 9.93
CA SER A 117 -23.82 20.10 9.76
C SER A 117 -22.34 20.53 9.74
N ASN A 118 -21.44 19.70 10.28
CA ASN A 118 -19.98 19.91 10.19
C ASN A 118 -19.49 21.27 10.73
N ASN A 119 -19.92 21.68 11.93
CA ASN A 119 -19.51 22.95 12.56
C ASN A 119 -18.87 22.77 13.94
N GLN A 120 -18.39 21.56 14.25
CA GLN A 120 -17.81 21.25 15.58
C GLN A 120 -18.76 21.55 16.76
N LEU A 121 -20.07 21.44 16.55
CA LEU A 121 -21.06 21.70 17.57
C LEU A 121 -20.98 20.65 18.69
N VAL A 122 -20.79 21.08 19.93
CA VAL A 122 -20.65 20.19 21.10
C VAL A 122 -21.97 20.08 21.88
N GLY A 123 -22.81 21.11 21.83
CA GLY A 123 -24.10 21.12 22.52
C GLY A 123 -24.78 22.48 22.48
N TRP A 124 -25.84 22.63 23.27
CA TRP A 124 -26.69 23.84 23.35
C TRP A 124 -26.69 24.45 24.75
N VAL A 125 -26.98 25.76 24.81
CA VAL A 125 -27.21 26.46 26.08
C VAL A 125 -28.58 26.06 26.66
N ALA A 126 -28.62 25.64 27.93
CA ALA A 126 -29.82 25.09 28.56
C ALA A 126 -30.97 26.11 28.76
N ASN A 127 -32.22 25.67 28.52
CA ASN A 127 -33.52 26.37 28.67
C ASN A 127 -34.03 27.24 27.51
N GLU A 128 -33.41 27.24 26.34
CA GLU A 128 -33.85 28.06 25.20
C GLU A 128 -34.07 27.18 23.96
N GLY A 129 -35.25 27.27 23.35
CA GLY A 129 -35.63 26.43 22.22
C GLY A 129 -35.59 27.14 20.85
N LEU A 130 -35.25 26.41 19.79
CA LEU A 130 -35.54 26.71 18.36
C LEU A 130 -37.03 27.09 18.07
N VAL A 131 -37.30 27.51 16.84
CA VAL A 131 -38.64 27.95 16.41
C VAL A 131 -39.60 26.80 16.09
N SER A 132 -40.88 26.98 16.42
CA SER A 132 -41.94 25.97 16.19
C SER A 132 -42.32 25.77 14.72
N SER A 133 -41.86 26.64 13.81
CA SER A 133 -42.08 26.53 12.37
C SER A 133 -41.19 25.48 11.71
N LEU A 134 -40.15 25.00 12.41
CA LEU A 134 -39.12 24.14 11.85
C LEU A 134 -39.69 22.77 11.43
N GLN A 135 -39.35 22.37 10.21
CA GLN A 135 -39.74 21.11 9.57
C GLN A 135 -38.55 20.17 9.37
N ARG A 136 -37.37 20.70 9.04
CA ARG A 136 -36.14 19.93 8.82
C ARG A 136 -34.98 20.49 9.62
N LEU A 137 -34.25 19.60 10.28
CA LEU A 137 -33.08 19.94 11.08
C LEU A 137 -31.94 18.98 10.78
N TYR A 138 -30.85 19.49 10.23
CA TYR A 138 -29.62 18.74 9.94
C TYR A 138 -28.50 19.18 10.87
N ILE A 139 -27.96 18.24 11.65
CA ILE A 139 -26.87 18.50 12.61
C ILE A 139 -25.81 17.39 12.50
N ARG A 140 -25.66 16.79 11.32
CA ARG A 140 -24.70 15.70 11.10
C ARG A 140 -23.24 16.15 11.24
N HIS A 141 -22.34 15.22 11.52
CA HIS A 141 -20.89 15.46 11.62
C HIS A 141 -20.52 16.56 12.63
N ASN A 142 -21.06 16.49 13.84
CA ASN A 142 -20.71 17.38 14.94
C ASN A 142 -20.16 16.59 16.14
N TYR A 143 -19.80 17.27 17.23
CA TYR A 143 -19.23 16.67 18.43
C TYR A 143 -20.24 16.58 19.59
N LEU A 144 -21.53 16.49 19.29
CA LEU A 144 -22.60 16.47 20.29
C LEU A 144 -22.33 15.37 21.34
N ASN A 145 -22.19 15.77 22.61
CA ASN A 145 -21.82 14.85 23.69
C ASN A 145 -22.98 14.65 24.69
N GLY A 146 -23.17 13.42 25.17
CA GLY A 146 -24.12 13.08 26.23
C GLY A 146 -25.36 12.33 25.75
N SER A 147 -26.47 12.45 26.49
CA SER A 147 -27.78 11.95 26.05
C SER A 147 -28.52 13.08 25.36
N ILE A 148 -29.03 12.84 24.15
CA ILE A 148 -29.96 13.79 23.52
C ILE A 148 -31.35 13.54 24.10
N HIS A 149 -31.91 14.53 24.78
CA HIS A 149 -33.32 14.50 25.14
C HIS A 149 -34.14 15.06 23.98
N LEU A 150 -35.08 14.28 23.46
CA LEU A 150 -35.99 14.75 22.41
C LEU A 150 -36.87 15.93 22.86
N GLN A 151 -36.90 16.23 24.17
CA GLN A 151 -37.56 17.41 24.76
C GLN A 151 -36.75 18.70 24.60
N ASP A 152 -35.45 18.60 24.30
CA ASP A 152 -34.55 19.74 24.05
C ASP A 152 -34.81 20.37 22.67
N PHE A 153 -35.46 19.62 21.76
CA PHE A 153 -36.04 20.17 20.55
C PHE A 153 -37.39 20.83 20.91
N PRO A 154 -37.67 22.06 20.50
CA PRO A 154 -38.79 22.83 21.05
C PRO A 154 -40.03 22.75 20.16
N ALA A 155 -41.21 22.81 20.80
CA ALA A 155 -42.52 22.82 20.14
C ALA A 155 -42.63 21.81 18.99
N THR A 156 -42.18 20.58 19.30
CA THR A 156 -41.87 19.42 18.45
C THR A 156 -42.99 18.90 17.52
N SER A 157 -44.13 19.57 17.40
CA SER A 157 -45.27 19.06 16.63
C SER A 157 -45.13 19.21 15.11
N ASN A 158 -44.14 19.97 14.61
CA ASN A 158 -44.01 20.30 13.18
C ASN A 158 -42.81 19.66 12.48
N LEU A 159 -41.86 19.09 13.22
CA LEU A 159 -40.66 18.50 12.63
C LEU A 159 -41.02 17.25 11.83
N GLU A 160 -40.58 17.21 10.57
CA GLU A 160 -40.80 16.14 9.60
C GLU A 160 -39.52 15.32 9.36
N GLU A 161 -38.34 15.96 9.46
CA GLU A 161 -37.05 15.32 9.22
C GLU A 161 -35.99 15.79 10.23
N LEU A 162 -35.25 14.83 10.79
CA LEU A 162 -34.17 15.06 11.72
C LEU A 162 -32.96 14.19 11.36
N ASP A 163 -31.82 14.82 11.14
CA ASP A 163 -30.54 14.14 10.88
C ASP A 163 -29.52 14.49 11.97
N LEU A 164 -29.10 13.47 12.72
CA LEU A 164 -28.12 13.53 13.80
C LEU A 164 -26.86 12.72 13.47
N SER A 165 -26.69 12.29 12.23
CA SER A 165 -25.66 11.32 11.84
C SER A 165 -24.23 11.77 12.20
N TYR A 166 -23.34 10.82 12.44
CA TYR A 166 -21.92 11.03 12.72
C TYR A 166 -21.61 11.91 13.95
N ASN A 167 -22.50 11.90 14.95
CA ASN A 167 -22.27 12.49 16.28
C ASN A 167 -21.88 11.40 17.30
N ARG A 168 -20.63 10.92 17.20
CA ARG A 168 -20.14 9.71 17.89
C ARG A 168 -20.20 9.75 19.43
N ASN A 169 -20.32 10.93 20.04
CA ASN A 169 -20.35 11.10 21.50
C ASN A 169 -21.77 11.01 22.11
N ILE A 170 -22.80 10.70 21.30
CA ILE A 170 -24.15 10.45 21.79
C ILE A 170 -24.24 9.04 22.37
N ALA A 171 -24.46 8.94 23.68
CA ALA A 171 -24.43 7.65 24.38
C ALA A 171 -25.80 6.96 24.52
N SER A 172 -26.91 7.71 24.44
CA SER A 172 -28.25 7.16 24.59
C SER A 172 -29.34 8.15 24.16
N LEU A 173 -30.49 7.60 23.77
CA LEU A 173 -31.72 8.34 23.48
C LEU A 173 -32.71 8.13 24.64
N THR A 174 -32.64 8.98 25.67
CA THR A 174 -33.45 8.81 26.88
C THR A 174 -34.70 9.70 26.89
N THR A 175 -35.87 9.05 26.78
CA THR A 175 -37.20 9.34 27.40
C THR A 175 -38.39 9.07 26.46
N MET A 176 -39.18 8.02 26.75
CA MET A 176 -40.45 7.72 26.06
C MET A 176 -41.51 8.85 26.18
N ILE A 177 -41.37 9.77 27.14
CA ILE A 177 -42.33 10.85 27.38
C ILE A 177 -42.19 11.99 26.34
N GLY A 178 -41.00 12.16 25.73
CA GLY A 178 -40.76 13.14 24.67
C GLY A 178 -41.04 12.64 23.25
N MET A 179 -41.00 11.34 22.99
CA MET A 179 -41.21 10.81 21.62
C MET A 179 -42.62 11.09 21.06
N LYS A 180 -43.65 11.13 21.92
CA LYS A 180 -45.04 11.41 21.48
C LYS A 180 -45.22 12.81 20.90
N SER A 181 -44.33 13.74 21.21
CA SER A 181 -44.47 15.12 20.79
C SER A 181 -43.95 15.35 19.37
N LEU A 182 -43.16 14.41 18.80
CA LEU A 182 -42.68 14.36 17.41
C LEU A 182 -43.65 13.61 16.49
N ASN A 183 -44.94 13.93 16.58
CA ASN A 183 -46.00 13.19 15.90
C ASN A 183 -46.03 13.36 14.37
N LYS A 184 -45.31 14.34 13.81
CA LYS A 184 -45.15 14.55 12.36
C LYS A 184 -43.83 14.06 11.80
N LEU A 185 -42.92 13.57 12.63
CA LEU A 185 -41.60 13.13 12.18
C LEU A 185 -41.75 11.91 11.25
N GLN A 186 -41.26 12.06 10.01
CA GLN A 186 -41.31 11.05 8.96
C GLN A 186 -39.93 10.43 8.70
N VAL A 187 -38.86 11.22 8.83
CA VAL A 187 -37.49 10.79 8.57
C VAL A 187 -36.63 11.03 9.80
N LEU A 188 -35.94 9.99 10.25
CA LEU A 188 -34.94 10.06 11.31
C LEU A 188 -33.65 9.39 10.85
N SER A 189 -32.56 10.15 10.78
CA SER A 189 -31.22 9.63 10.48
C SER A 189 -30.29 9.80 11.66
N MET A 190 -29.61 8.73 12.03
CA MET A 190 -28.63 8.65 13.12
C MET A 190 -27.47 7.73 12.73
N GLU A 191 -27.08 7.76 11.46
CA GLU A 191 -25.98 6.96 10.91
C GLU A 191 -24.66 7.27 11.65
N GLY A 192 -23.74 6.31 11.74
CA GLY A 192 -22.46 6.51 12.44
C GLY A 192 -22.56 6.64 13.97
N ILE A 193 -23.74 6.38 14.56
CA ILE A 193 -23.96 6.25 16.00
C ILE A 193 -24.51 4.86 16.28
N ILE A 194 -23.86 4.12 17.18
CA ILE A 194 -24.25 2.74 17.52
C ILE A 194 -25.16 2.77 18.75
N PHE A 195 -26.42 2.34 18.59
CA PHE A 195 -27.38 2.23 19.68
C PHE A 195 -27.61 0.79 20.10
N ASN A 196 -28.03 0.56 21.34
CA ASN A 196 -28.56 -0.75 21.69
C ASN A 196 -29.88 -1.05 20.94
N ALA A 197 -30.04 -2.29 20.44
CA ALA A 197 -31.20 -2.75 19.67
C ALA A 197 -32.57 -2.47 20.32
N SER A 198 -32.63 -2.34 21.65
CA SER A 198 -33.84 -1.95 22.39
C SER A 198 -34.41 -0.57 22.00
N VAL A 199 -33.62 0.29 21.34
CA VAL A 199 -34.06 1.59 20.83
C VAL A 199 -35.18 1.46 19.80
N LEU A 200 -35.17 0.40 18.97
CA LEU A 200 -36.16 0.16 17.92
C LEU A 200 -37.58 0.04 18.48
N HIS A 201 -37.73 -0.59 19.66
CA HIS A 201 -39.00 -0.68 20.36
C HIS A 201 -39.55 0.70 20.74
N SER A 202 -38.67 1.60 21.17
CA SER A 202 -39.05 2.95 21.60
C SER A 202 -39.41 3.82 20.40
N LEU A 203 -38.66 3.72 19.30
CA LEU A 203 -38.94 4.43 18.05
C LEU A 203 -40.27 4.01 17.42
N GLY A 204 -40.74 2.78 17.68
CA GLY A 204 -42.08 2.32 17.32
C GLY A 204 -43.23 3.13 17.94
N ALA A 205 -42.96 4.03 18.89
CA ALA A 205 -43.96 4.97 19.41
C ALA A 205 -44.21 6.19 18.49
N LEU A 206 -43.37 6.41 17.47
CA LEU A 206 -43.49 7.52 16.52
C LEU A 206 -44.51 7.18 15.42
N PRO A 207 -45.70 7.81 15.39
CA PRO A 207 -46.81 7.34 14.56
C PRO A 207 -46.64 7.61 13.06
N SER A 208 -45.85 8.63 12.69
CA SER A 208 -45.67 9.10 11.31
C SER A 208 -44.34 8.70 10.68
N LEU A 209 -43.49 7.96 11.41
CA LEU A 209 -42.15 7.60 10.95
C LEU A 209 -42.24 6.64 9.76
N ARG A 210 -41.62 7.04 8.63
CA ARG A 210 -41.57 6.29 7.37
C ARG A 210 -40.16 5.86 6.98
N LYS A 211 -39.14 6.67 7.27
CA LYS A 211 -37.72 6.36 7.00
C LYS A 211 -36.90 6.43 8.28
N LEU A 212 -36.13 5.39 8.51
CA LEU A 212 -35.27 5.26 9.68
C LEU A 212 -33.89 4.74 9.27
N ILE A 213 -32.85 5.49 9.62
CA ILE A 213 -31.43 5.16 9.40
C ILE A 213 -30.72 5.19 10.74
N LEU A 214 -30.10 4.08 11.17
CA LEU A 214 -29.30 4.01 12.39
C LEU A 214 -28.44 2.74 12.40
N ALA A 215 -27.34 2.74 13.15
CA ALA A 215 -26.63 1.52 13.50
C ALA A 215 -27.09 1.00 14.88
N VAL A 216 -27.28 -0.31 15.02
CA VAL A 216 -27.63 -0.94 16.30
C VAL A 216 -26.73 -2.10 16.67
N GLU A 217 -26.58 -2.35 17.97
CA GLU A 217 -25.91 -3.52 18.53
C GLU A 217 -26.88 -4.37 19.37
N GLY A 218 -26.77 -5.70 19.23
CA GLY A 218 -27.44 -6.68 20.08
C GLY A 218 -28.61 -7.42 19.44
N LEU A 219 -29.43 -8.04 20.29
CA LEU A 219 -30.49 -8.96 19.87
C LEU A 219 -31.74 -8.22 19.39
N VAL A 220 -32.13 -8.43 18.13
CA VAL A 220 -33.38 -7.90 17.56
C VAL A 220 -34.42 -9.02 17.44
N THR A 221 -35.50 -8.94 18.23
CA THR A 221 -36.62 -9.88 18.15
C THR A 221 -37.86 -9.22 17.56
N LYS A 222 -38.91 -10.03 17.31
CA LYS A 222 -40.23 -9.51 16.89
C LYS A 222 -40.80 -8.47 17.85
N LYS A 223 -40.41 -8.50 19.14
CA LYS A 223 -40.86 -7.54 20.15
C LYS A 223 -40.35 -6.14 19.83
N GLU A 224 -39.08 -6.01 19.49
CA GLU A 224 -38.45 -4.73 19.17
C GLU A 224 -39.01 -4.12 17.88
N LEU A 225 -39.42 -4.96 16.91
CA LEU A 225 -39.96 -4.50 15.62
C LEU A 225 -41.46 -4.20 15.61
N ARG A 226 -42.23 -4.67 16.61
CA ARG A 226 -43.71 -4.68 16.62
C ARG A 226 -44.38 -3.29 16.48
N GLY A 227 -43.66 -2.21 16.78
CA GLY A 227 -44.14 -0.83 16.68
C GLY A 227 -43.84 -0.13 15.36
N LEU A 228 -42.96 -0.68 14.51
CA LEU A 228 -42.45 -0.01 13.31
C LEU A 228 -43.24 -0.37 12.04
N ASN A 229 -44.52 -0.71 12.18
CA ASN A 229 -45.31 -1.27 11.06
C ASN A 229 -45.65 -0.25 9.97
N ASN A 230 -45.50 1.05 10.23
CA ASN A 230 -45.73 2.12 9.24
C ASN A 230 -44.46 2.48 8.46
N LEU A 231 -43.32 1.88 8.82
CA LEU A 231 -42.05 2.18 8.23
C LEU A 231 -41.99 1.64 6.79
N GLU A 232 -41.53 2.49 5.88
CA GLU A 232 -41.34 2.18 4.46
C GLU A 232 -39.85 1.93 4.14
N HIS A 233 -38.94 2.62 4.82
CA HIS A 233 -37.49 2.50 4.63
C HIS A 233 -36.80 2.23 5.96
N LEU A 234 -36.08 1.10 6.04
CA LEU A 234 -35.25 0.74 7.17
C LEU A 234 -33.82 0.48 6.71
N ILE A 235 -32.89 1.31 7.16
CA ILE A 235 -31.46 1.18 6.88
C ILE A 235 -30.74 0.94 8.22
N LEU A 236 -30.14 -0.24 8.36
CA LEU A 236 -29.39 -0.66 9.53
C LEU A 236 -27.94 -1.00 9.20
N ASP A 237 -27.37 -0.39 8.17
CA ASP A 237 -26.00 -0.67 7.74
C ASP A 237 -24.99 -0.47 8.89
N TYR A 238 -23.90 -1.23 8.86
CA TYR A 238 -22.86 -1.20 9.90
C TYR A 238 -23.37 -1.56 11.32
N SER A 239 -24.47 -2.31 11.42
CA SER A 239 -25.04 -2.78 12.70
C SER A 239 -24.51 -4.14 13.13
N SER A 240 -24.19 -4.31 14.42
CA SER A 240 -23.88 -5.63 14.98
C SER A 240 -25.16 -6.34 15.46
N ILE A 241 -25.92 -6.87 14.50
CA ILE A 241 -27.20 -7.56 14.74
C ILE A 241 -27.09 -9.06 14.57
N ASN A 242 -27.98 -9.80 15.23
CA ASN A 242 -27.96 -11.26 15.15
C ASN A 242 -28.72 -11.79 13.91
N GLY A 243 -28.29 -12.95 13.39
CA GLY A 243 -28.89 -13.61 12.21
C GLY A 243 -30.40 -13.90 12.29
N SER A 244 -31.02 -13.80 13.47
CA SER A 244 -32.48 -13.94 13.61
C SER A 244 -33.28 -12.75 13.08
N PHE A 245 -32.63 -11.61 12.76
CA PHE A 245 -33.31 -10.41 12.27
C PHE A 245 -34.21 -10.72 11.06
N LEU A 246 -33.65 -11.35 10.02
CA LEU A 246 -34.39 -11.67 8.79
C LEU A 246 -35.58 -12.62 9.04
N HIS A 247 -35.49 -13.53 10.01
CA HIS A 247 -36.63 -14.35 10.45
C HIS A 247 -37.75 -13.54 11.12
N ASN A 248 -37.39 -12.42 11.76
CA ASN A 248 -38.30 -11.58 12.53
C ASN A 248 -38.87 -10.40 11.72
N ALA A 249 -38.19 -9.99 10.65
CA ALA A 249 -38.52 -8.83 9.83
C ALA A 249 -39.93 -8.88 9.20
N GLY A 250 -40.50 -10.07 9.01
CA GLY A 250 -41.81 -10.26 8.37
C GLY A 250 -43.01 -9.56 9.06
N VAL A 251 -42.82 -9.01 10.27
CA VAL A 251 -43.85 -8.17 10.92
C VAL A 251 -43.98 -6.77 10.30
N MET A 252 -42.97 -6.30 9.56
CA MET A 252 -42.87 -4.94 9.02
C MET A 252 -43.42 -4.83 7.60
N THR A 253 -44.67 -5.25 7.37
CA THR A 253 -45.23 -5.46 6.02
C THR A 253 -45.37 -4.20 5.14
N SER A 254 -45.18 -3.01 5.69
CA SER A 254 -45.19 -1.74 4.93
C SER A 254 -43.83 -1.39 4.31
N LEU A 255 -42.77 -2.15 4.63
CA LEU A 255 -41.44 -1.89 4.10
C LEU A 255 -41.40 -2.01 2.58
N ARG A 256 -40.73 -1.03 1.99
CA ARG A 256 -40.37 -0.92 0.57
C ARG A 256 -38.85 -1.00 0.40
N VAL A 257 -38.07 -0.48 1.36
CA VAL A 257 -36.60 -0.55 1.34
C VAL A 257 -36.09 -1.17 2.65
N LEU A 258 -35.25 -2.18 2.53
CA LEU A 258 -34.53 -2.80 3.65
C LEU A 258 -33.05 -2.90 3.30
N SER A 259 -32.18 -2.29 4.13
CA SER A 259 -30.73 -2.35 4.00
C SER A 259 -30.10 -2.85 5.30
N LEU A 260 -29.29 -3.90 5.21
CA LEU A 260 -28.55 -4.54 6.31
C LEU A 260 -27.09 -4.77 5.90
N SER A 261 -26.48 -3.80 5.22
CA SER A 261 -25.13 -3.98 4.69
C SER A 261 -24.08 -3.95 5.81
N ASN A 262 -22.98 -4.70 5.67
CA ASN A 262 -21.89 -4.71 6.64
C ASN A 262 -22.36 -4.94 8.09
N CYS A 263 -23.24 -5.92 8.28
CA CYS A 263 -23.82 -6.23 9.59
C CYS A 263 -23.19 -7.47 10.27
N GLY A 264 -22.24 -8.14 9.60
CA GLY A 264 -21.65 -9.39 10.06
C GLY A 264 -22.67 -10.53 10.19
N LEU A 265 -23.75 -10.49 9.41
CA LEU A 265 -24.79 -11.52 9.40
C LEU A 265 -24.25 -12.80 8.76
N ARG A 266 -24.49 -13.95 9.40
CA ARG A 266 -23.96 -15.26 8.98
C ARG A 266 -25.05 -16.30 8.73
N GLY A 267 -24.70 -17.34 7.97
CA GLY A 267 -25.55 -18.51 7.73
C GLY A 267 -26.39 -18.37 6.47
N SER A 268 -27.38 -19.25 6.28
CA SER A 268 -28.22 -19.22 5.08
C SER A 268 -29.35 -18.20 5.16
N LEU A 269 -29.69 -17.57 4.02
CA LEU A 269 -30.88 -16.74 3.89
C LEU A 269 -32.15 -17.52 4.28
N PRO A 270 -32.98 -17.01 5.20
CA PRO A 270 -34.08 -17.79 5.76
C PRO A 270 -35.27 -17.93 4.82
N ALA A 271 -35.91 -19.11 4.81
CA ALA A 271 -37.08 -19.37 3.96
C ALA A 271 -38.40 -18.71 4.45
N GLN A 272 -38.38 -17.94 5.55
CA GLN A 272 -39.53 -17.27 6.19
C GLN A 272 -39.07 -15.98 6.88
N GLY A 273 -39.98 -15.04 7.12
CA GLY A 273 -39.65 -13.74 7.74
C GLY A 273 -39.59 -12.65 6.68
N PHE A 274 -38.40 -12.28 6.20
CA PHE A 274 -38.26 -11.22 5.18
C PHE A 274 -39.02 -11.55 3.88
N CYS A 275 -39.19 -12.84 3.54
CA CYS A 275 -40.04 -13.27 2.44
C CYS A 275 -41.53 -12.89 2.58
N ASP A 276 -41.98 -12.49 3.77
CA ASP A 276 -43.36 -12.01 3.99
C ASP A 276 -43.55 -10.53 3.57
N LEU A 277 -42.45 -9.81 3.26
CA LEU A 277 -42.42 -8.39 2.89
C LEU A 277 -42.77 -8.19 1.40
N LYS A 278 -44.02 -8.47 1.01
CA LYS A 278 -44.44 -8.47 -0.41
C LYS A 278 -44.39 -7.10 -1.11
N ASN A 279 -44.29 -6.01 -0.36
CA ASN A 279 -44.18 -4.65 -0.90
C ASN A 279 -42.73 -4.19 -1.03
N LEU A 280 -41.76 -5.06 -0.72
CA LEU A 280 -40.35 -4.72 -0.80
C LEU A 280 -39.94 -4.47 -2.26
N GLU A 281 -39.37 -3.29 -2.48
CA GLU A 281 -38.86 -2.80 -3.76
C GLU A 281 -37.34 -2.82 -3.80
N GLU A 282 -36.66 -2.61 -2.68
CA GLU A 282 -35.20 -2.60 -2.60
C GLU A 282 -34.72 -3.42 -1.41
N LEU A 283 -33.75 -4.30 -1.65
CA LEU A 283 -33.14 -5.16 -0.63
C LEU A 283 -31.62 -5.16 -0.80
N TYR A 284 -30.93 -4.68 0.23
CA TYR A 284 -29.46 -4.63 0.29
C TYR A 284 -28.98 -5.49 1.47
N LEU A 285 -28.24 -6.55 1.17
CA LEU A 285 -27.63 -7.46 2.15
C LEU A 285 -26.13 -7.65 1.86
N ASP A 286 -25.51 -6.70 1.16
CA ASP A 286 -24.10 -6.68 0.79
C ASP A 286 -23.17 -6.64 2.01
N ASP A 287 -21.90 -7.00 1.82
CA ASP A 287 -20.86 -7.02 2.86
C ASP A 287 -21.28 -7.85 4.09
N ASN A 288 -21.73 -9.09 3.90
CA ASN A 288 -22.09 -9.99 5.01
C ASN A 288 -21.44 -11.36 4.82
N ASP A 289 -21.67 -12.29 5.75
CA ASP A 289 -21.16 -13.66 5.68
C ASP A 289 -22.27 -14.67 5.32
N PHE A 290 -23.26 -14.31 4.48
CA PHE A 290 -24.33 -15.24 4.11
C PHE A 290 -23.78 -16.37 3.24
N GLU A 291 -24.23 -17.61 3.49
CA GLU A 291 -23.81 -18.81 2.76
C GLU A 291 -25.01 -19.58 2.19
N GLY A 292 -24.77 -20.52 1.27
CA GLY A 292 -25.84 -21.36 0.70
C GLY A 292 -26.48 -20.78 -0.56
N ILE A 293 -27.69 -21.25 -0.86
CA ILE A 293 -28.46 -20.91 -2.08
C ILE A 293 -29.65 -19.99 -1.76
N PHE A 294 -30.20 -19.33 -2.77
CA PHE A 294 -31.41 -18.51 -2.61
C PHE A 294 -32.63 -19.33 -2.17
N PRO A 295 -33.39 -18.88 -1.15
CA PRO A 295 -34.61 -19.55 -0.73
C PRO A 295 -35.72 -19.36 -1.77
N SER A 296 -36.50 -20.41 -2.04
CA SER A 296 -37.57 -20.37 -3.06
C SER A 296 -38.63 -19.30 -2.82
N CYS A 297 -38.84 -18.89 -1.56
CA CYS A 297 -39.78 -17.83 -1.19
C CYS A 297 -39.41 -16.46 -1.76
N MET A 298 -38.14 -16.24 -2.14
CA MET A 298 -37.68 -14.98 -2.71
C MET A 298 -38.38 -14.64 -4.03
N GLY A 299 -38.83 -15.66 -4.77
CA GLY A 299 -39.64 -15.49 -5.99
C GLY A 299 -41.03 -14.88 -5.73
N ASN A 300 -41.46 -14.76 -4.47
CA ASN A 300 -42.71 -14.09 -4.10
C ASN A 300 -42.54 -12.56 -3.95
N LEU A 301 -41.32 -12.04 -3.94
CA LEU A 301 -41.01 -10.61 -3.77
C LEU A 301 -41.11 -9.88 -5.13
N THR A 302 -42.24 -10.00 -5.81
CA THR A 302 -42.39 -9.55 -7.22
C THR A 302 -42.31 -8.03 -7.42
N SER A 303 -42.38 -7.25 -6.34
CA SER A 303 -42.22 -5.79 -6.35
C SER A 303 -40.76 -5.35 -6.36
N LEU A 304 -39.82 -6.28 -6.18
CA LEU A 304 -38.39 -5.98 -6.08
C LEU A 304 -37.85 -5.41 -7.40
N ARG A 305 -37.25 -4.22 -7.31
CA ARG A 305 -36.62 -3.46 -8.38
C ARG A 305 -35.11 -3.39 -8.20
N ALA A 306 -34.61 -3.36 -6.96
CA ALA A 306 -33.18 -3.43 -6.66
C ALA A 306 -32.87 -4.57 -5.69
N LEU A 307 -31.84 -5.35 -6.01
CA LEU A 307 -31.32 -6.39 -5.14
C LEU A 307 -29.79 -6.36 -5.15
N ASP A 308 -29.19 -6.17 -3.97
CA ASP A 308 -27.75 -6.29 -3.76
C ASP A 308 -27.45 -7.38 -2.74
N LEU A 309 -26.70 -8.39 -3.18
CA LEU A 309 -26.22 -9.50 -2.36
C LEU A 309 -24.69 -9.64 -2.47
N SER A 310 -24.00 -8.57 -2.89
CA SER A 310 -22.56 -8.61 -3.14
C SER A 310 -21.75 -8.88 -1.87
N SER A 311 -20.50 -9.32 -2.02
CA SER A 311 -19.56 -9.55 -0.92
C SER A 311 -20.16 -10.43 0.18
N ASN A 312 -20.49 -11.67 -0.22
CA ASN A 312 -21.04 -12.73 0.62
C ASN A 312 -20.45 -14.09 0.20
N ASN A 313 -20.82 -15.18 0.88
CA ASN A 313 -20.38 -16.54 0.56
C ASN A 313 -21.48 -17.38 -0.13
N LEU A 314 -22.38 -16.74 -0.88
CA LEU A 314 -23.49 -17.42 -1.55
C LEU A 314 -22.99 -18.22 -2.75
N HIS A 315 -23.64 -19.34 -3.04
CA HIS A 315 -23.27 -20.21 -4.15
C HIS A 315 -24.50 -20.80 -4.85
N GLY A 316 -24.25 -21.60 -5.88
CA GLY A 316 -25.28 -22.28 -6.65
C GLY A 316 -25.58 -21.61 -8.00
N SER A 317 -26.60 -22.12 -8.70
CA SER A 317 -26.90 -21.70 -10.08
C SER A 317 -27.91 -20.56 -10.13
N VAL A 318 -27.48 -19.40 -10.64
CA VAL A 318 -28.36 -18.23 -10.86
C VAL A 318 -29.42 -18.54 -11.93
N ALA A 319 -29.11 -19.37 -12.93
CA ALA A 319 -30.01 -19.73 -14.03
C ALA A 319 -31.30 -20.47 -13.59
N HIS A 320 -31.24 -21.20 -12.48
CA HIS A 320 -32.38 -21.96 -11.92
C HIS A 320 -32.91 -21.34 -10.62
N SER A 321 -32.48 -20.11 -10.32
CA SER A 321 -32.83 -19.42 -9.08
C SER A 321 -34.27 -18.87 -9.12
N PRO A 322 -34.87 -18.62 -7.93
CA PRO A 322 -36.13 -17.89 -7.82
C PRO A 322 -36.07 -16.45 -8.36
N LEU A 323 -34.88 -15.88 -8.58
CA LEU A 323 -34.69 -14.54 -9.15
C LEU A 323 -35.27 -14.42 -10.56
N THR A 324 -35.27 -15.51 -11.32
CA THR A 324 -35.72 -15.53 -12.73
C THR A 324 -37.21 -15.20 -12.92
N ILE A 325 -37.98 -15.09 -11.84
CA ILE A 325 -39.40 -14.74 -11.86
C ILE A 325 -39.61 -13.25 -11.51
N LEU A 326 -38.59 -12.56 -11.00
CA LEU A 326 -38.65 -11.17 -10.54
C LEU A 326 -38.47 -10.17 -11.70
N THR A 327 -39.42 -10.16 -12.63
CA THR A 327 -39.34 -9.36 -13.87
C THR A 327 -39.36 -7.84 -13.65
N SER A 328 -39.62 -7.38 -12.42
CA SER A 328 -39.58 -5.95 -12.03
C SER A 328 -38.17 -5.46 -11.72
N LEU A 329 -37.17 -6.36 -11.66
CA LEU A 329 -35.79 -5.99 -11.37
C LEU A 329 -35.22 -5.05 -12.43
N GLU A 330 -34.62 -3.97 -11.94
CA GLU A 330 -33.90 -2.93 -12.67
C GLU A 330 -32.41 -2.95 -12.29
N TYR A 331 -32.09 -3.26 -11.03
CA TYR A 331 -30.73 -3.37 -10.50
C TYR A 331 -30.53 -4.75 -9.84
N LEU A 332 -29.45 -5.43 -10.22
CA LEU A 332 -29.03 -6.69 -9.61
C LEU A 332 -27.50 -6.73 -9.45
N SER A 333 -27.04 -6.87 -8.20
CA SER A 333 -25.64 -7.13 -7.87
C SER A 333 -25.51 -8.45 -7.14
N LEU A 334 -24.69 -9.35 -7.69
CA LEU A 334 -24.30 -10.64 -7.10
C LEU A 334 -22.78 -10.76 -6.96
N SER A 335 -22.07 -9.64 -7.01
CA SER A 335 -20.61 -9.58 -7.07
C SER A 335 -19.93 -10.18 -5.84
N ASP A 336 -18.67 -10.61 -5.94
CA ASP A 336 -17.88 -11.13 -4.80
C ASP A 336 -18.65 -12.22 -4.02
N ASN A 337 -18.91 -13.32 -4.72
CA ASN A 337 -19.61 -14.52 -4.22
C ASN A 337 -19.04 -15.77 -4.91
N HIS A 338 -19.62 -16.95 -4.63
CA HIS A 338 -19.24 -18.24 -5.23
C HIS A 338 -20.31 -18.76 -6.19
N PHE A 339 -20.98 -17.87 -6.94
CA PHE A 339 -21.97 -18.32 -7.92
C PHE A 339 -21.28 -18.99 -9.10
N MET A 340 -21.79 -20.16 -9.45
CA MET A 340 -21.36 -20.90 -10.64
C MET A 340 -22.53 -20.91 -11.63
N ILE A 341 -22.23 -20.78 -12.91
CA ILE A 341 -23.17 -21.15 -13.97
C ILE A 341 -22.47 -22.15 -14.88
N PRO A 342 -23.14 -23.24 -15.29
CA PRO A 342 -22.67 -24.02 -16.41
C PRO A 342 -22.96 -23.22 -17.70
N PHE A 343 -22.10 -22.24 -18.08
CA PHE A 343 -22.13 -21.76 -19.47
C PHE A 343 -21.41 -22.76 -20.42
N SER A 344 -20.88 -23.84 -19.87
CA SER A 344 -20.42 -25.03 -20.58
C SER A 344 -21.59 -25.89 -21.09
N PHE A 345 -22.29 -25.41 -22.13
CA PHE A 345 -23.15 -26.27 -22.98
C PHE A 345 -22.37 -26.82 -24.19
N ALA A 346 -21.05 -27.02 -24.06
CA ALA A 346 -20.24 -27.62 -25.13
C ALA A 346 -20.83 -28.98 -25.59
N SER A 347 -21.42 -29.75 -24.66
CA SER A 347 -22.07 -31.04 -24.96
C SER A 347 -23.43 -30.96 -25.66
N PHE A 348 -24.05 -29.77 -25.79
CA PHE A 348 -25.42 -29.61 -26.33
C PHE A 348 -25.53 -28.69 -27.55
N SER A 349 -24.41 -28.17 -28.04
CA SER A 349 -24.27 -27.31 -29.23
C SER A 349 -24.94 -27.85 -30.51
N ASN A 350 -25.28 -29.15 -30.56
CA ASN A 350 -25.87 -29.82 -31.72
C ASN A 350 -27.41 -30.03 -31.67
N HIS A 351 -28.11 -29.55 -30.63
CA HIS A 351 -29.56 -29.69 -30.54
C HIS A 351 -30.29 -28.35 -30.61
N SER A 352 -30.66 -27.93 -31.83
CA SER A 352 -31.52 -26.76 -32.12
C SER A 352 -32.98 -26.90 -31.65
N LYS A 353 -33.28 -27.86 -30.76
CA LYS A 353 -34.62 -28.15 -30.21
C LYS A 353 -34.65 -28.29 -28.68
N LEU A 354 -33.55 -27.96 -28.00
CA LEU A 354 -33.48 -27.88 -26.54
C LEU A 354 -33.35 -26.42 -26.13
N GLU A 355 -34.44 -25.65 -26.28
CA GLU A 355 -34.68 -24.46 -25.46
C GLU A 355 -34.86 -24.94 -24.01
N VAL A 356 -33.76 -25.27 -23.33
CA VAL A 356 -33.78 -25.29 -21.86
C VAL A 356 -33.67 -23.82 -21.46
N ILE A 357 -34.83 -23.26 -21.18
CA ILE A 357 -35.11 -21.85 -20.92
C ILE A 357 -34.17 -21.33 -19.83
N LEU A 358 -33.15 -20.56 -20.21
CA LEU A 358 -32.45 -19.66 -19.29
C LEU A 358 -33.41 -18.51 -18.96
N ARG A 359 -34.32 -18.73 -18.00
CA ARG A 359 -35.31 -17.74 -17.54
C ARG A 359 -34.68 -16.46 -16.99
N PHE A 360 -33.38 -16.47 -16.71
CA PHE A 360 -32.61 -15.28 -16.35
C PHE A 360 -32.69 -14.18 -17.42
N CYS A 361 -32.72 -14.58 -18.70
CA CYS A 361 -32.87 -13.66 -19.84
C CYS A 361 -34.28 -13.06 -19.98
N ASP A 362 -35.24 -13.45 -19.11
CA ASP A 362 -36.59 -12.88 -19.09
C ASP A 362 -36.67 -11.56 -18.28
N LEU A 363 -35.60 -11.18 -17.58
CA LEU A 363 -35.49 -9.95 -16.78
C LEU A 363 -35.31 -8.69 -17.66
N LYS A 364 -36.24 -8.43 -18.57
CA LYS A 364 -36.12 -7.39 -19.61
C LYS A 364 -36.06 -5.94 -19.12
N ASN A 365 -36.44 -5.70 -17.87
CA ASN A 365 -36.38 -4.39 -17.23
C ASN A 365 -35.01 -4.12 -16.58
N LEU A 366 -34.10 -5.09 -16.59
CA LEU A 366 -32.80 -4.94 -15.96
C LEU A 366 -31.98 -3.87 -16.70
N GLU A 367 -31.57 -2.87 -15.92
CA GLU A 367 -30.78 -1.73 -16.36
C GLU A 367 -29.32 -1.91 -15.91
N GLU A 368 -29.09 -2.40 -14.69
CA GLU A 368 -27.74 -2.63 -14.15
C GLU A 368 -27.58 -4.07 -13.67
N LEU A 369 -26.47 -4.69 -14.08
CA LEU A 369 -26.13 -6.06 -13.73
C LEU A 369 -24.65 -6.17 -13.37
N TYR A 370 -24.36 -6.50 -12.11
CA TYR A 370 -23.02 -6.72 -11.59
C TYR A 370 -22.87 -8.18 -11.17
N LEU A 371 -21.92 -8.86 -11.82
CA LEU A 371 -21.62 -10.29 -11.66
C LEU A 371 -20.12 -10.52 -11.44
N ASP A 372 -19.38 -9.47 -11.12
CA ASP A 372 -17.93 -9.50 -10.94
C ASP A 372 -17.50 -10.34 -9.74
N ASP A 373 -16.25 -10.78 -9.75
CA ASP A 373 -15.63 -11.56 -8.67
C ASP A 373 -16.46 -12.79 -8.26
N ASN A 374 -16.65 -13.69 -9.23
CA ASN A 374 -17.43 -14.92 -9.08
C ASN A 374 -16.75 -16.09 -9.82
N ASP A 375 -17.36 -17.27 -9.75
CA ASP A 375 -16.87 -18.49 -10.41
C ASP A 375 -17.54 -18.73 -11.79
N PHE A 376 -17.98 -17.69 -12.52
CA PHE A 376 -18.64 -17.89 -13.82
C PHE A 376 -17.65 -18.34 -14.90
N GLU A 377 -17.91 -19.49 -15.53
CA GLU A 377 -17.09 -20.07 -16.62
C GLU A 377 -17.89 -20.22 -17.92
N GLY A 378 -17.21 -20.14 -19.07
CA GLY A 378 -17.81 -20.42 -20.40
C GLY A 378 -18.02 -19.18 -21.27
N ILE A 379 -18.88 -19.27 -22.30
CA ILE A 379 -19.12 -18.19 -23.27
C ILE A 379 -20.33 -17.36 -22.86
N PHE A 380 -20.27 -16.04 -23.06
CA PHE A 380 -21.39 -15.13 -22.84
C PHE A 380 -22.65 -15.56 -23.63
N PRO A 381 -23.79 -15.86 -22.97
CA PRO A 381 -24.94 -16.52 -23.63
C PRO A 381 -25.66 -15.64 -24.64
N SER A 382 -26.08 -16.26 -25.76
CA SER A 382 -26.84 -15.58 -26.82
C SER A 382 -28.10 -14.88 -26.34
N CYS A 383 -28.80 -15.45 -25.34
CA CYS A 383 -30.05 -14.88 -24.84
C CYS A 383 -29.87 -13.58 -24.05
N MET A 384 -28.66 -13.24 -23.58
CA MET A 384 -28.42 -11.96 -22.90
C MET A 384 -28.65 -10.77 -23.82
N GLY A 385 -28.61 -10.98 -25.14
CA GLY A 385 -29.04 -9.98 -26.12
C GLY A 385 -30.51 -9.55 -26.00
N ASN A 386 -31.34 -10.27 -25.24
CA ASN A 386 -32.72 -9.88 -24.96
C ASN A 386 -32.85 -8.79 -23.87
N LEU A 387 -31.78 -8.53 -23.10
CA LEU A 387 -31.76 -7.54 -22.02
C LEU A 387 -31.47 -6.13 -22.58
N THR A 388 -32.31 -5.66 -23.50
CA THR A 388 -32.05 -4.43 -24.27
C THR A 388 -32.08 -3.13 -23.45
N SER A 389 -32.58 -3.19 -22.21
CA SER A 389 -32.61 -2.07 -21.26
C SER A 389 -31.29 -1.88 -20.52
N LEU A 390 -30.36 -2.84 -20.63
CA LEU A 390 -29.11 -2.86 -19.90
C LEU A 390 -28.22 -1.66 -20.28
N ARG A 391 -27.91 -0.84 -19.28
CA ARG A 391 -27.02 0.33 -19.34
C ARG A 391 -25.66 0.05 -18.70
N ALA A 392 -25.60 -0.79 -17.66
CA ALA A 392 -24.36 -1.13 -16.98
C ALA A 392 -24.22 -2.65 -16.84
N LEU A 393 -23.07 -3.16 -17.23
CA LEU A 393 -22.74 -4.57 -17.12
C LEU A 393 -21.31 -4.75 -16.62
N ASP A 394 -21.16 -5.40 -15.47
CA ASP A 394 -19.86 -5.82 -14.94
C ASP A 394 -19.78 -7.34 -14.90
N LEU A 395 -18.80 -7.89 -15.62
CA LEU A 395 -18.48 -9.31 -15.68
C LEU A 395 -17.05 -9.58 -15.23
N SER A 396 -16.37 -8.61 -14.62
CA SER A 396 -14.95 -8.70 -14.32
C SER A 396 -14.62 -9.81 -13.31
N SER A 397 -13.35 -10.20 -13.22
CA SER A 397 -12.86 -11.20 -12.24
C SER A 397 -13.67 -12.51 -12.28
N ASN A 398 -13.71 -13.14 -13.45
CA ASN A 398 -14.41 -14.40 -13.67
C ASN A 398 -13.60 -15.30 -14.63
N ASN A 399 -14.13 -16.48 -14.98
CA ASN A 399 -13.51 -17.44 -15.89
C ASN A 399 -14.17 -17.48 -17.29
N LEU A 400 -14.75 -16.37 -17.73
CA LEU A 400 -15.47 -16.30 -19.01
C LEU A 400 -14.52 -16.19 -20.20
N HIS A 401 -14.89 -16.77 -21.33
CA HIS A 401 -14.11 -16.75 -22.56
C HIS A 401 -14.96 -16.57 -23.82
N GLY A 402 -14.30 -16.44 -24.97
CA GLY A 402 -14.95 -16.30 -26.28
C GLY A 402 -14.78 -14.91 -26.89
N SER A 403 -15.28 -14.74 -28.11
CA SER A 403 -15.11 -13.50 -28.87
C SER A 403 -16.19 -12.48 -28.54
N VAL A 404 -15.76 -11.33 -27.99
CA VAL A 404 -16.67 -10.22 -27.67
C VAL A 404 -17.28 -9.62 -28.94
N ALA A 405 -16.52 -9.55 -30.03
CA ALA A 405 -16.98 -9.08 -31.35
C ALA A 405 -18.15 -9.89 -31.94
N HIS A 406 -18.27 -11.16 -31.56
CA HIS A 406 -19.32 -12.07 -32.02
C HIS A 406 -20.34 -12.39 -30.91
N SER A 407 -20.25 -11.68 -29.78
CA SER A 407 -21.15 -11.86 -28.66
C SER A 407 -22.39 -10.97 -28.77
N PRO A 408 -23.47 -11.28 -28.04
CA PRO A 408 -24.66 -10.42 -27.91
C PRO A 408 -24.39 -9.03 -27.35
N LEU A 409 -23.23 -8.78 -26.74
CA LEU A 409 -22.88 -7.44 -26.26
C LEU A 409 -22.95 -6.40 -27.38
N THR A 410 -22.65 -6.81 -28.61
CA THR A 410 -22.66 -5.93 -29.80
C THR A 410 -24.04 -5.41 -30.23
N ILE A 411 -25.13 -5.97 -29.69
CA ILE A 411 -26.50 -5.54 -30.00
C ILE A 411 -27.18 -4.79 -28.84
N LEU A 412 -26.53 -4.68 -27.67
CA LEU A 412 -27.05 -4.00 -26.49
C LEU A 412 -26.77 -2.50 -26.53
N THR A 413 -27.43 -1.79 -27.46
CA THR A 413 -27.15 -0.38 -27.76
C THR A 413 -27.45 0.63 -26.63
N SER A 414 -28.09 0.18 -25.55
CA SER A 414 -28.34 0.97 -24.33
C SER A 414 -27.13 1.06 -23.41
N LEU A 415 -26.08 0.23 -23.61
CA LEU A 415 -24.91 0.19 -22.75
C LEU A 415 -24.18 1.54 -22.67
N GLU A 416 -23.90 1.94 -21.44
CA GLU A 416 -23.17 3.11 -20.96
C GLU A 416 -21.87 2.65 -20.26
N TYR A 417 -21.93 1.58 -19.47
CA TYR A 417 -20.79 0.97 -18.76
C TYR A 417 -20.63 -0.51 -19.11
N LEU A 418 -19.41 -0.90 -19.47
CA LEU A 418 -19.05 -2.29 -19.75
C LEU A 418 -17.68 -2.62 -19.12
N SER A 419 -17.68 -3.57 -18.18
CA SER A 419 -16.46 -4.13 -17.60
C SER A 419 -16.36 -5.62 -17.91
N LEU A 420 -15.22 -6.01 -18.47
CA LEU A 420 -14.87 -7.37 -18.89
C LEU A 420 -13.52 -7.80 -18.33
N SER A 421 -12.90 -6.98 -17.46
CA SER A 421 -11.54 -7.18 -16.96
C SER A 421 -11.36 -8.54 -16.28
N ASP A 422 -10.14 -9.05 -16.20
CA ASP A 422 -9.80 -10.25 -15.42
C ASP A 422 -10.62 -11.49 -15.82
N ASN A 423 -10.59 -11.80 -17.12
CA ASN A 423 -11.27 -12.93 -17.73
C ASN A 423 -10.37 -13.59 -18.82
N HIS A 424 -10.95 -14.41 -19.68
CA HIS A 424 -10.29 -15.05 -20.82
C HIS A 424 -10.95 -14.68 -22.16
N PHE A 425 -11.51 -13.47 -22.26
CA PHE A 425 -12.15 -12.98 -23.48
C PHE A 425 -11.14 -12.65 -24.59
N MET A 426 -11.61 -12.82 -25.82
CA MET A 426 -10.99 -12.27 -27.02
C MET A 426 -11.61 -10.89 -27.31
N ILE A 427 -10.92 -9.82 -26.92
CA ILE A 427 -11.35 -8.44 -27.03
C ILE A 427 -11.08 -7.90 -28.45
N PRO A 428 -12.05 -7.29 -29.14
CA PRO A 428 -11.81 -6.67 -30.44
C PRO A 428 -10.95 -5.42 -30.31
N PHE A 429 -9.76 -5.43 -30.90
CA PHE A 429 -8.83 -4.29 -30.81
C PHE A 429 -9.41 -2.98 -31.37
N SER A 430 -10.27 -3.06 -32.41
CA SER A 430 -10.82 -1.86 -33.06
C SER A 430 -12.14 -1.37 -32.45
N PHE A 431 -12.83 -2.23 -31.68
CA PHE A 431 -14.22 -2.03 -31.22
C PHE A 431 -15.23 -1.63 -32.34
N ALA A 432 -14.92 -1.87 -33.62
CA ALA A 432 -15.84 -1.54 -34.72
C ALA A 432 -17.17 -2.32 -34.66
N SER A 433 -17.14 -3.51 -34.06
CA SER A 433 -18.33 -4.30 -33.73
C SER A 433 -19.29 -3.58 -32.77
N PHE A 434 -18.84 -2.57 -32.02
CA PHE A 434 -19.66 -1.71 -31.16
C PHE A 434 -20.18 -0.45 -31.87
N SER A 435 -20.12 -0.39 -33.20
CA SER A 435 -20.45 0.82 -33.99
C SER A 435 -21.82 1.46 -33.76
N ASN A 436 -22.79 0.72 -33.24
CA ASN A 436 -24.14 1.22 -32.93
C ASN A 436 -24.32 1.73 -31.48
N HIS A 437 -23.33 1.60 -30.60
CA HIS A 437 -23.44 2.01 -29.20
C HIS A 437 -23.14 3.50 -29.07
N SER A 438 -24.14 4.37 -29.24
CA SER A 438 -23.91 5.82 -29.12
C SER A 438 -23.82 6.33 -27.68
N LYS A 439 -24.19 5.50 -26.69
CA LYS A 439 -24.24 5.85 -25.28
C LYS A 439 -23.05 5.36 -24.46
N LEU A 440 -22.17 4.56 -25.04
CA LEU A 440 -21.08 3.93 -24.31
C LEU A 440 -20.10 4.99 -23.80
N GLU A 441 -19.83 4.98 -22.50
CA GLU A 441 -18.93 5.93 -21.82
C GLU A 441 -17.76 5.21 -21.13
N VAL A 442 -17.94 3.96 -20.69
CA VAL A 442 -16.90 3.20 -19.97
C VAL A 442 -16.68 1.85 -20.63
N ILE A 443 -15.41 1.53 -20.88
CA ILE A 443 -14.95 0.20 -21.26
C ILE A 443 -13.73 -0.17 -20.42
N LEU A 444 -13.86 -1.21 -19.61
CA LEU A 444 -12.76 -1.83 -18.87
C LEU A 444 -12.59 -3.26 -19.39
N SER A 445 -11.37 -3.64 -19.80
CA SER A 445 -11.12 -4.93 -20.46
C SER A 445 -9.73 -5.48 -20.14
N ASP A 446 -9.22 -5.14 -18.97
CA ASP A 446 -7.86 -5.49 -18.52
C ASP A 446 -7.68 -7.00 -18.40
N ASN A 447 -6.43 -7.46 -18.46
CA ASN A 447 -6.09 -8.88 -18.22
C ASN A 447 -6.86 -9.86 -19.14
N ASN A 448 -7.15 -9.47 -20.38
CA ASN A 448 -7.75 -10.31 -21.42
C ASN A 448 -6.83 -10.43 -22.65
N VAL A 449 -7.29 -11.03 -23.75
CA VAL A 449 -6.50 -11.13 -24.99
C VAL A 449 -7.08 -10.21 -26.06
N ALA A 450 -6.34 -9.18 -26.46
CA ALA A 450 -6.72 -8.36 -27.61
C ALA A 450 -6.54 -9.11 -28.93
N THR A 451 -7.51 -8.95 -29.84
CA THR A 451 -7.54 -9.62 -31.15
C THR A 451 -7.68 -8.62 -32.27
N ILE A 452 -6.95 -8.85 -33.36
CA ILE A 452 -6.96 -7.98 -34.53
C ILE A 452 -8.27 -8.22 -35.30
N GLU A 453 -9.09 -7.17 -35.44
CA GLU A 453 -10.18 -7.14 -36.39
C GLU A 453 -9.71 -6.55 -37.72
N ASN A 454 -10.15 -7.12 -38.85
CA ASN A 454 -9.90 -6.53 -40.17
C ASN A 454 -10.69 -5.21 -40.28
N GLU A 455 -10.02 -4.09 -40.03
CA GLU A 455 -10.54 -2.75 -40.32
C GLU A 455 -10.81 -2.64 -41.83
N SER A 456 -12.06 -2.84 -42.24
CA SER A 456 -12.43 -2.78 -43.66
C SER A 456 -12.70 -1.35 -44.15
N GLN A 457 -12.66 -0.33 -43.28
CA GLN A 457 -12.81 1.08 -43.61
C GLN A 457 -12.43 1.97 -42.41
N SER A 458 -12.05 3.22 -42.68
CA SER A 458 -11.89 4.30 -41.70
C SER A 458 -13.24 4.63 -41.03
N TRP A 459 -13.63 3.82 -40.05
CA TRP A 459 -14.84 4.01 -39.25
C TRP A 459 -14.57 4.98 -38.10
N ILE A 460 -15.56 5.81 -37.77
CA ILE A 460 -15.51 6.78 -36.67
C ILE A 460 -16.54 6.35 -35.63
N PRO A 461 -16.15 6.14 -34.36
CA PRO A 461 -17.07 5.80 -33.29
C PRO A 461 -18.12 6.87 -33.05
N ARG A 462 -19.36 6.44 -32.74
CA ARG A 462 -20.45 7.33 -32.32
C ARG A 462 -20.45 7.60 -30.82
N PHE A 463 -19.84 6.72 -30.03
CA PHE A 463 -19.64 6.93 -28.60
C PHE A 463 -18.50 7.90 -28.32
N GLN A 464 -18.54 8.50 -27.13
CA GLN A 464 -17.45 9.25 -26.53
C GLN A 464 -17.18 8.66 -25.15
N LEU A 465 -16.05 7.95 -25.04
CA LEU A 465 -15.62 7.34 -23.79
C LEU A 465 -15.12 8.40 -22.83
N LYS A 466 -15.47 8.22 -21.56
CA LYS A 466 -14.89 8.88 -20.40
C LYS A 466 -13.79 8.01 -19.77
N PHE A 467 -13.97 6.69 -19.81
CA PHE A 467 -13.06 5.73 -19.18
C PHE A 467 -12.72 4.62 -20.15
N PHE A 468 -11.43 4.39 -20.35
CA PHE A 468 -10.95 3.32 -21.22
C PHE A 468 -9.75 2.62 -20.59
N SER A 469 -9.89 1.32 -20.36
CA SER A 469 -8.83 0.47 -19.84
C SER A 469 -8.63 -0.77 -20.70
N LEU A 470 -7.39 -1.02 -21.11
CA LEU A 470 -6.98 -2.20 -21.87
C LEU A 470 -5.58 -2.66 -21.41
N SER A 471 -5.38 -2.68 -20.10
CA SER A 471 -4.12 -3.09 -19.46
C SER A 471 -3.87 -4.59 -19.63
N ASN A 472 -2.60 -4.98 -19.73
CA ASN A 472 -2.15 -6.38 -19.83
C ASN A 472 -2.90 -7.21 -20.91
N CYS A 473 -3.13 -6.61 -22.08
CA CYS A 473 -3.85 -7.23 -23.20
C CYS A 473 -2.93 -7.61 -24.38
N ALA A 474 -1.62 -7.49 -24.19
CA ALA A 474 -0.58 -7.73 -25.18
C ALA A 474 -0.69 -6.89 -26.48
N ILE A 475 -1.25 -5.68 -26.42
CA ILE A 475 -1.34 -4.78 -27.58
C ILE A 475 0.01 -4.15 -27.92
N LYS A 476 0.24 -3.86 -29.21
CA LYS A 476 1.51 -3.29 -29.71
C LYS A 476 1.40 -1.86 -30.25
N THR A 477 0.19 -1.42 -30.53
CA THR A 477 -0.13 -0.10 -31.08
C THR A 477 -1.37 0.41 -30.38
N LEU A 478 -1.57 1.73 -30.37
CA LEU A 478 -2.80 2.34 -29.85
C LEU A 478 -3.97 2.06 -30.79
N PRO A 479 -5.17 1.72 -30.27
CA PRO A 479 -6.38 1.61 -31.07
C PRO A 479 -6.69 2.91 -31.83
N SER A 480 -6.93 2.80 -33.14
CA SER A 480 -7.13 3.95 -34.03
C SER A 480 -8.34 4.80 -33.65
N PHE A 481 -9.39 4.18 -33.10
CA PHE A 481 -10.62 4.86 -32.70
C PHE A 481 -10.42 5.88 -31.56
N LEU A 482 -9.36 5.72 -30.74
CA LEU A 482 -9.03 6.64 -29.65
C LEU A 482 -8.74 8.06 -30.15
N TYR A 483 -8.26 8.19 -31.40
CA TYR A 483 -8.04 9.49 -32.02
C TYR A 483 -9.31 10.33 -32.15
N TYR A 484 -10.48 9.69 -32.17
CA TYR A 484 -11.79 10.34 -32.29
C TYR A 484 -12.49 10.56 -30.94
N GLN A 485 -11.82 10.27 -29.82
CA GLN A 485 -12.34 10.50 -28.47
C GLN A 485 -11.83 11.86 -27.94
N ASN A 486 -12.72 12.66 -27.35
CA ASN A 486 -12.39 14.00 -26.83
C ASN A 486 -12.97 14.28 -25.42
N GLU A 487 -13.64 13.29 -24.81
CA GLU A 487 -14.30 13.41 -23.50
C GLU A 487 -13.67 12.47 -22.45
N MET A 488 -12.48 11.93 -22.72
CA MET A 488 -11.81 11.00 -21.80
C MET A 488 -11.36 11.71 -20.51
N ILE A 489 -11.59 11.02 -19.40
CA ILE A 489 -11.24 11.40 -18.02
C ILE A 489 -10.12 10.49 -17.51
N ALA A 490 -10.18 9.18 -17.78
CA ALA A 490 -9.07 8.27 -17.47
C ALA A 490 -8.80 7.30 -18.61
N VAL A 491 -7.50 7.06 -18.84
CA VAL A 491 -7.01 6.08 -19.81
C VAL A 491 -5.90 5.26 -19.17
N ASP A 492 -6.06 3.94 -19.17
CA ASP A 492 -5.03 2.99 -18.75
C ASP A 492 -4.74 2.00 -19.88
N LEU A 493 -3.49 2.00 -20.31
CA LEU A 493 -2.96 1.08 -21.31
C LEU A 493 -1.67 0.44 -20.81
N SER A 494 -1.51 0.34 -19.49
CA SER A 494 -0.34 -0.22 -18.82
C SER A 494 -0.10 -1.69 -19.17
N HIS A 495 1.08 -2.20 -18.83
CA HIS A 495 1.41 -3.63 -18.92
C HIS A 495 1.25 -4.21 -20.34
N ASN A 496 1.53 -3.42 -21.38
CA ASN A 496 1.38 -3.81 -22.76
C ASN A 496 2.73 -3.76 -23.51
N ASN A 497 2.70 -3.92 -24.83
CA ASN A 497 3.89 -3.86 -25.69
C ASN A 497 3.83 -2.64 -26.62
N LEU A 498 3.27 -1.51 -26.18
CA LEU A 498 3.09 -0.33 -27.02
C LEU A 498 4.42 0.22 -27.52
N LEU A 499 4.55 0.33 -28.84
CA LEU A 499 5.72 0.87 -29.52
C LEU A 499 5.47 2.31 -29.99
N GLY A 500 6.55 3.07 -30.12
CA GLY A 500 6.53 4.42 -30.69
C GLY A 500 6.83 5.50 -29.67
N LYS A 501 6.44 6.74 -29.96
CA LYS A 501 6.65 7.88 -29.06
C LYS A 501 5.48 8.03 -28.09
N PHE A 502 5.72 8.71 -26.98
CA PHE A 502 4.67 9.15 -26.07
C PHE A 502 3.52 9.84 -26.84
N PRO A 503 2.25 9.43 -26.66
CA PRO A 503 1.13 9.87 -27.47
C PRO A 503 0.60 11.24 -27.02
N THR A 504 1.37 12.32 -27.24
CA THR A 504 0.97 13.69 -26.86
C THR A 504 -0.39 14.12 -27.43
N TRP A 505 -0.76 13.61 -28.61
CA TRP A 505 -2.07 13.89 -29.22
C TRP A 505 -3.24 13.42 -28.34
N LEU A 506 -3.04 12.42 -27.47
CA LEU A 506 -4.07 11.93 -26.55
C LEU A 506 -4.43 13.00 -25.52
N LEU A 507 -3.40 13.65 -24.97
CA LEU A 507 -3.51 14.79 -24.05
C LEU A 507 -4.08 16.03 -24.75
N GLU A 508 -3.67 16.29 -26.00
CA GLU A 508 -4.21 17.42 -26.76
C GLU A 508 -5.71 17.21 -27.08
N ASN A 509 -6.09 16.02 -27.55
CA ASN A 509 -7.50 15.77 -27.89
C ASN A 509 -8.43 15.71 -26.65
N ASN A 510 -7.91 15.39 -25.46
CA ASN A 510 -8.71 15.17 -24.24
C ASN A 510 -8.29 16.11 -23.11
N THR A 511 -8.84 17.32 -23.12
CA THR A 511 -8.49 18.38 -22.15
C THR A 511 -9.05 18.17 -20.75
N ARG A 512 -9.99 17.22 -20.58
CA ARG A 512 -10.56 16.79 -19.29
C ARG A 512 -9.88 15.56 -18.70
N LEU A 513 -8.81 15.06 -19.33
CA LEU A 513 -8.12 13.89 -18.83
C LEU A 513 -7.51 14.20 -17.46
N GLU A 514 -7.80 13.34 -16.50
CA GLU A 514 -7.33 13.39 -15.11
C GLU A 514 -6.24 12.35 -14.86
N LEU A 515 -6.42 11.13 -15.39
CA LEU A 515 -5.48 10.02 -15.26
C LEU A 515 -5.01 9.51 -16.62
N LEU A 516 -3.69 9.39 -16.77
CA LEU A 516 -3.07 8.68 -17.87
C LEU A 516 -2.04 7.68 -17.34
N ASN A 517 -2.35 6.39 -17.48
CA ASN A 517 -1.44 5.30 -17.14
C ASN A 517 -0.94 4.59 -18.42
N LEU A 518 0.38 4.66 -18.63
CA LEU A 518 1.11 4.00 -19.72
C LEU A 518 2.28 3.15 -19.20
N GLU A 519 2.26 2.79 -17.91
CA GLU A 519 3.25 1.96 -17.23
C GLU A 519 3.58 0.69 -18.03
N ASN A 520 4.82 0.20 -17.91
CA ASN A 520 5.24 -1.12 -18.39
C ASN A 520 4.87 -1.36 -19.87
N ASN A 521 5.48 -0.53 -20.71
CA ASN A 521 5.32 -0.54 -22.16
C ASN A 521 6.70 -0.41 -22.85
N SER A 522 6.73 -0.13 -24.15
CA SER A 522 7.97 0.05 -24.93
C SER A 522 8.05 1.41 -25.62
N LEU A 523 7.47 2.46 -25.00
CA LEU A 523 7.48 3.81 -25.51
C LEU A 523 8.91 4.38 -25.49
N MET A 524 9.28 5.14 -26.52
CA MET A 524 10.63 5.66 -26.73
C MET A 524 10.63 7.14 -27.15
N GLY A 525 11.82 7.75 -27.17
CA GLY A 525 11.98 9.17 -27.46
C GLY A 525 11.80 10.02 -26.21
N SER A 526 11.71 11.35 -26.36
CA SER A 526 11.57 12.23 -25.19
C SER A 526 10.13 12.41 -24.76
N PHE A 527 9.90 12.66 -23.46
CA PHE A 527 8.59 13.04 -22.96
C PHE A 527 8.16 14.37 -23.60
N GLN A 528 7.13 14.34 -24.45
CA GLN A 528 6.65 15.51 -25.19
C GLN A 528 5.41 16.10 -24.52
N MET A 529 5.51 17.37 -24.11
CA MET A 529 4.40 18.11 -23.50
C MET A 529 3.37 18.55 -24.55
N PRO A 530 2.08 18.62 -24.20
CA PRO A 530 1.06 19.22 -25.05
C PRO A 530 1.33 20.72 -25.29
N SER A 531 0.74 21.24 -26.37
CA SER A 531 0.93 22.64 -26.80
C SER A 531 0.23 23.68 -25.90
N TYR A 532 -0.61 23.24 -24.96
CA TYR A 532 -1.39 24.09 -24.05
C TYR A 532 -1.57 23.39 -22.68
N PRO A 533 -1.96 24.13 -21.63
CA PRO A 533 -2.18 23.56 -20.30
C PRO A 533 -3.36 22.57 -20.25
N ASN A 534 -3.17 21.49 -19.50
CA ASN A 534 -4.17 20.49 -19.16
C ASN A 534 -4.36 20.51 -17.64
N PRO A 535 -5.23 21.40 -17.10
CA PRO A 535 -5.35 21.64 -15.67
C PRO A 535 -6.04 20.52 -14.89
N HIS A 536 -6.59 19.51 -15.56
CA HIS A 536 -7.31 18.40 -14.94
C HIS A 536 -6.41 17.19 -14.64
N ILE A 537 -5.25 17.07 -15.30
CA ILE A 537 -4.33 15.94 -15.05
C ILE A 537 -3.88 15.98 -13.58
N SER A 538 -4.30 14.97 -12.84
CA SER A 538 -3.95 14.72 -11.44
C SER A 538 -2.97 13.56 -11.33
N GLN A 539 -3.05 12.56 -12.22
CA GLN A 539 -2.18 11.38 -12.19
C GLN A 539 -1.57 11.11 -13.56
N LEU A 540 -0.24 10.97 -13.58
CA LEU A 540 0.51 10.63 -14.77
C LEU A 540 1.51 9.53 -14.45
N ASP A 541 1.29 8.37 -15.04
CA ASP A 541 2.20 7.23 -14.96
C ASP A 541 2.74 6.88 -16.36
N VAL A 542 4.05 7.00 -16.51
CA VAL A 542 4.81 6.59 -17.70
C VAL A 542 6.01 5.72 -17.32
N SER A 543 5.94 5.07 -16.17
CA SER A 543 6.97 4.20 -15.62
C SER A 543 7.23 2.98 -16.51
N ASP A 544 8.34 2.28 -16.28
CA ASP A 544 8.71 1.05 -16.99
C ASP A 544 8.59 1.16 -18.53
N ASN A 545 9.26 2.16 -19.09
CA ASN A 545 9.31 2.43 -20.52
C ASN A 545 10.75 2.73 -20.97
N ASN A 546 10.91 3.09 -22.24
CA ASN A 546 12.20 3.44 -22.85
C ASN A 546 12.31 4.95 -23.13
N ILE A 547 11.66 5.80 -22.33
CA ILE A 547 11.65 7.27 -22.47
C ILE A 547 13.04 7.84 -22.16
N THR A 548 13.45 8.84 -22.92
CA THR A 548 14.80 9.46 -22.89
C THR A 548 14.71 10.98 -22.77
N GLY A 549 15.85 11.66 -22.62
CA GLY A 549 15.91 13.12 -22.54
C GLY A 549 15.47 13.66 -21.19
N GLN A 550 15.24 14.97 -21.10
CA GLN A 550 15.02 15.66 -19.82
C GLN A 550 13.54 15.87 -19.51
N ILE A 551 13.21 15.90 -18.21
CA ILE A 551 11.90 16.35 -17.74
C ILE A 551 11.72 17.84 -18.07
N PRO A 552 10.65 18.25 -18.77
CA PRO A 552 10.41 19.64 -19.14
C PRO A 552 10.27 20.58 -17.93
N ILE A 553 10.86 21.78 -18.02
CA ILE A 553 10.93 22.71 -16.88
C ILE A 553 9.58 23.37 -16.54
N ASN A 554 8.66 23.46 -17.49
CA ASN A 554 7.37 24.14 -17.37
C ASN A 554 6.22 23.18 -17.02
N LEU A 555 6.53 22.07 -16.36
CA LEU A 555 5.55 21.03 -16.00
C LEU A 555 4.43 21.56 -15.11
N ASP A 556 4.76 22.47 -14.19
CA ASP A 556 3.81 23.19 -13.32
C ASP A 556 2.81 24.05 -14.08
N MET A 557 3.22 24.62 -15.22
CA MET A 557 2.33 25.41 -16.07
C MET A 557 1.40 24.55 -16.92
N ILE A 558 1.84 23.33 -17.26
CA ILE A 558 1.09 22.42 -18.13
C ILE A 558 0.13 21.55 -17.32
N PHE A 559 0.57 21.02 -16.17
CA PHE A 559 -0.22 20.17 -15.28
C PHE A 559 -0.27 20.77 -13.86
N PRO A 560 -0.96 21.90 -13.66
CA PRO A 560 -0.97 22.61 -12.37
C PRO A 560 -1.64 21.85 -11.21
N SER A 561 -2.49 20.86 -11.50
CA SER A 561 -3.24 20.09 -10.50
C SER A 561 -2.66 18.69 -10.27
N LEU A 562 -1.41 18.46 -10.67
CA LEU A 562 -0.77 17.15 -10.56
C LEU A 562 -0.61 16.74 -9.09
N GLU A 563 -1.10 15.55 -8.77
CA GLU A 563 -1.05 14.92 -7.44
C GLU A 563 -0.06 13.76 -7.41
N VAL A 564 -0.01 12.94 -8.47
CA VAL A 564 0.89 11.80 -8.59
C VAL A 564 1.62 11.84 -9.92
N VAL A 565 2.93 11.64 -9.85
CA VAL A 565 3.79 11.51 -11.04
C VAL A 565 4.74 10.34 -10.87
N ASP A 566 4.60 9.36 -11.75
CA ASP A 566 5.55 8.25 -11.89
C ASP A 566 6.20 8.29 -13.27
N MET A 567 7.52 8.47 -13.26
CA MET A 567 8.35 8.38 -14.46
C MET A 567 9.54 7.42 -14.22
N SER A 568 9.40 6.50 -13.27
CA SER A 568 10.45 5.56 -12.86
C SER A 568 10.78 4.55 -13.94
N ASN A 569 11.87 3.79 -13.78
CA ASN A 569 12.30 2.73 -14.70
C ASN A 569 12.34 3.17 -16.18
N ASN A 570 13.04 4.27 -16.45
CA ASN A 570 13.20 4.83 -17.79
C ASN A 570 14.68 5.19 -18.06
N MET A 571 14.94 5.91 -19.15
CA MET A 571 16.28 6.44 -19.50
C MET A 571 16.32 7.98 -19.46
N ILE A 572 15.51 8.61 -18.61
CA ILE A 572 15.41 10.07 -18.47
C ILE A 572 16.71 10.61 -17.86
N ASP A 573 17.25 11.68 -18.44
CA ASP A 573 18.49 12.32 -18.02
C ASP A 573 18.29 13.79 -17.61
N GLY A 574 19.38 14.49 -17.30
CA GLY A 574 19.34 15.90 -16.89
C GLY A 574 19.15 16.07 -15.39
N ARG A 575 18.43 17.12 -14.97
CA ARG A 575 18.23 17.49 -13.56
C ARG A 575 16.74 17.44 -13.23
N ILE A 576 16.41 17.23 -11.96
CA ILE A 576 15.04 17.39 -11.45
C ILE A 576 14.64 18.88 -11.60
N PRO A 577 13.56 19.20 -12.32
CA PRO A 577 13.07 20.57 -12.46
C PRO A 577 12.65 21.19 -11.12
N PRO A 578 13.02 22.46 -10.84
CA PRO A 578 12.54 23.17 -9.65
C PRO A 578 11.03 23.42 -9.62
N SER A 579 10.36 23.35 -10.78
CA SER A 579 8.91 23.57 -10.94
C SER A 579 8.06 22.56 -10.19
N PHE A 580 8.57 21.37 -9.87
CA PHE A 580 7.88 20.45 -8.95
C PHE A 580 7.55 21.12 -7.60
N GLY A 581 8.37 22.08 -7.15
CA GLY A 581 8.09 22.85 -5.92
C GLY A 581 6.91 23.83 -6.01
N ASN A 582 6.40 24.11 -7.22
CA ASN A 582 5.23 24.97 -7.42
C ASN A 582 3.90 24.20 -7.37
N LEU A 583 3.94 22.87 -7.42
CA LEU A 583 2.75 22.01 -7.44
C LEU A 583 2.27 21.72 -6.02
N SER A 584 1.36 22.56 -5.50
CA SER A 584 0.89 22.46 -4.11
C SER A 584 0.04 21.23 -3.81
N SER A 585 -0.53 20.60 -4.83
CA SER A 585 -1.36 19.38 -4.71
C SER A 585 -0.54 18.09 -4.82
N LEU A 586 0.77 18.17 -5.06
CA LEU A 586 1.60 17.00 -5.31
C LEU A 586 1.76 16.16 -4.03
N LEU A 587 1.31 14.91 -4.10
CA LEU A 587 1.32 13.92 -3.03
C LEU A 587 2.43 12.89 -3.21
N ALA A 588 2.71 12.48 -4.45
CA ALA A 588 3.71 11.46 -4.73
C ALA A 588 4.57 11.77 -5.97
N ILE A 589 5.88 11.55 -5.84
CA ILE A 589 6.86 11.62 -6.93
C ILE A 589 7.69 10.34 -6.92
N ASP A 590 7.66 9.59 -8.02
CA ASP A 590 8.63 8.53 -8.29
C ASP A 590 9.39 8.82 -9.60
N LEU A 591 10.68 9.10 -9.46
CA LEU A 591 11.63 9.28 -10.57
C LEU A 591 12.77 8.26 -10.49
N SER A 592 12.56 7.17 -9.78
CA SER A 592 13.59 6.18 -9.52
C SER A 592 14.04 5.45 -10.80
N HIS A 593 15.21 4.78 -10.76
CA HIS A 593 15.72 3.98 -11.87
C HIS A 593 15.80 4.75 -13.20
N ASN A 594 16.48 5.91 -13.15
CA ASN A 594 16.69 6.78 -14.30
C ASN A 594 18.17 7.22 -14.38
N ARG A 595 18.47 8.24 -15.19
CA ARG A 595 19.81 8.83 -15.34
C ARG A 595 19.85 10.28 -14.85
N LEU A 596 19.00 10.64 -13.89
CA LEU A 596 18.94 12.00 -13.34
C LEU A 596 20.21 12.33 -12.57
N SER A 597 20.61 13.60 -12.62
CA SER A 597 21.84 14.12 -12.04
C SER A 597 21.61 15.49 -11.39
N GLY A 598 22.63 16.03 -10.73
CA GLY A 598 22.51 17.30 -10.01
C GLY A 598 22.01 17.11 -8.58
N ARG A 599 21.56 18.20 -7.96
CA ARG A 599 21.05 18.22 -6.58
C ARG A 599 19.53 18.20 -6.56
N ILE A 600 18.94 17.75 -5.45
CA ILE A 600 17.51 17.96 -5.18
C ILE A 600 17.26 19.49 -5.09
N PRO A 601 16.37 20.07 -5.92
CA PRO A 601 16.14 21.52 -5.93
C PRO A 601 15.66 22.04 -4.57
N GLU A 602 16.23 23.15 -4.10
CA GLU A 602 15.77 23.80 -2.86
C GLU A 602 14.29 24.20 -2.93
N HIS A 603 13.82 24.62 -4.11
CA HIS A 603 12.42 24.99 -4.29
C HIS A 603 11.45 23.82 -4.12
N LEU A 604 11.86 22.61 -4.51
CA LEU A 604 11.10 21.40 -4.23
C LEU A 604 10.92 21.24 -2.72
N GLN A 605 11.98 21.48 -1.93
CA GLN A 605 11.98 21.39 -0.46
C GLN A 605 11.00 22.38 0.20
N MET A 606 10.75 23.54 -0.42
CA MET A 606 9.82 24.55 0.09
C MET A 606 8.35 24.19 -0.17
N GLY A 607 8.08 23.41 -1.22
CA GLY A 607 6.75 22.98 -1.66
C GLY A 607 6.27 21.63 -1.07
N LEU A 608 7.08 20.95 -0.25
CA LEU A 608 6.78 19.62 0.32
C LEU A 608 5.70 19.60 1.42
N SER A 609 4.82 20.61 1.52
CA SER A 609 3.81 20.64 2.58
C SER A 609 2.80 19.50 2.47
N SER A 610 2.51 19.08 1.23
CA SER A 610 1.52 18.05 0.89
C SER A 610 2.15 16.73 0.46
N LEU A 611 3.48 16.69 0.25
CA LEU A 611 4.13 15.52 -0.32
C LEU A 611 4.25 14.40 0.74
N GLU A 612 3.72 13.24 0.39
CA GLU A 612 3.74 12.03 1.22
C GLU A 612 4.81 11.05 0.75
N PHE A 613 5.11 10.99 -0.55
CA PHE A 613 6.05 10.02 -1.13
C PHE A 613 7.07 10.68 -2.03
N LEU A 614 8.36 10.46 -1.73
CA LEU A 614 9.48 10.89 -2.57
C LEU A 614 10.43 9.74 -2.83
N LYS A 615 10.43 9.25 -4.07
CA LYS A 615 11.34 8.21 -4.55
C LYS A 615 12.24 8.73 -5.66
N LEU A 616 13.54 8.73 -5.40
CA LEU A 616 14.58 9.16 -6.34
C LEU A 616 15.69 8.11 -6.46
N SER A 617 15.42 6.87 -6.04
CA SER A 617 16.36 5.75 -5.98
C SER A 617 17.04 5.48 -7.33
N ASN A 618 18.23 4.90 -7.33
CA ASN A 618 18.91 4.43 -8.56
C ASN A 618 19.05 5.53 -9.62
N ASN A 619 19.72 6.62 -9.26
CA ASN A 619 20.04 7.76 -10.14
C ASN A 619 21.49 8.24 -9.91
N TYR A 620 21.90 9.32 -10.57
CA TYR A 620 23.21 9.96 -10.39
C TYR A 620 23.12 11.28 -9.58
N LEU A 621 22.14 11.40 -8.67
CA LEU A 621 21.95 12.60 -7.87
C LEU A 621 23.08 12.75 -6.85
N HIS A 622 23.47 13.99 -6.55
CA HIS A 622 24.59 14.28 -5.66
C HIS A 622 24.36 15.55 -4.83
N GLY A 623 25.29 15.85 -3.92
CA GLY A 623 25.16 16.97 -2.98
C GLY A 623 24.50 16.54 -1.68
N GLN A 624 24.01 17.48 -0.87
CA GLN A 624 23.30 17.17 0.38
C GLN A 624 21.84 16.82 0.08
N ILE A 625 21.24 15.96 0.91
CA ILE A 625 19.85 15.50 0.75
C ILE A 625 18.86 16.68 0.86
N PHE A 626 18.88 17.44 1.97
CA PHE A 626 18.05 18.62 2.18
C PHE A 626 18.83 19.75 2.88
N GLY A 627 18.40 21.00 2.68
CA GLY A 627 18.92 22.17 3.39
C GLY A 627 18.21 22.45 4.73
N ASN A 628 18.52 23.59 5.37
CA ASN A 628 17.97 23.98 6.68
C ASN A 628 16.57 24.66 6.61
N LEU A 629 15.89 24.59 5.47
CA LEU A 629 14.66 25.33 5.22
C LEU A 629 13.49 24.37 4.93
N LEU A 630 12.44 24.48 5.76
CA LEU A 630 11.03 24.13 5.52
C LEU A 630 10.53 22.69 5.78
N ASN A 631 9.22 22.52 5.53
CA ASN A 631 8.13 22.04 6.38
C ASN A 631 7.58 20.71 5.84
N MET A 632 8.15 19.57 6.25
CA MET A 632 7.80 18.22 5.75
C MET A 632 6.81 17.48 6.68
N GLY A 633 5.71 18.13 7.07
CA GLY A 633 4.80 17.57 8.07
C GLY A 633 4.10 16.26 7.66
N GLN A 634 3.96 16.01 6.35
CA GLN A 634 3.17 14.89 5.81
C GLN A 634 4.01 13.76 5.17
N LEU A 635 5.33 13.94 5.00
CA LEU A 635 6.18 12.96 4.32
C LEU A 635 6.17 11.60 5.03
N TRP A 636 5.73 10.56 4.32
CA TRP A 636 5.58 9.20 4.82
C TRP A 636 6.70 8.27 4.33
N VAL A 637 7.12 8.40 3.06
CA VAL A 637 8.15 7.56 2.44
C VAL A 637 9.22 8.42 1.77
N LEU A 638 10.49 8.13 2.08
CA LEU A 638 11.66 8.75 1.47
C LEU A 638 12.66 7.69 0.99
N HIS A 639 12.74 7.48 -0.33
CA HIS A 639 13.76 6.62 -0.94
C HIS A 639 14.72 7.44 -1.80
N LEU A 640 15.99 7.46 -1.41
CA LEU A 640 17.10 8.15 -2.08
C LEU A 640 18.30 7.20 -2.29
N ASP A 641 18.08 5.89 -2.16
CA ASP A 641 19.12 4.88 -2.23
C ASP A 641 19.79 4.82 -3.61
N ASN A 642 21.00 4.26 -3.67
CA ASN A 642 21.75 4.06 -4.92
C ASN A 642 21.95 5.39 -5.69
N ASN A 643 22.54 6.38 -5.02
CA ASN A 643 22.87 7.71 -5.56
C ASN A 643 24.29 8.15 -5.10
N HIS A 644 24.64 9.43 -5.29
CA HIS A 644 25.92 10.02 -4.90
C HIS A 644 25.77 11.15 -3.85
N PHE A 645 24.79 11.06 -2.95
CA PHE A 645 24.58 12.05 -1.89
C PHE A 645 25.74 12.08 -0.88
N LEU A 646 26.04 13.27 -0.37
CA LEU A 646 27.16 13.59 0.52
C LEU A 646 26.65 14.33 1.77
N GLY A 647 27.48 14.40 2.81
CA GLY A 647 27.16 15.10 4.05
C GLY A 647 26.49 14.19 5.09
N ASN A 648 25.75 14.78 6.03
CA ASN A 648 25.12 14.05 7.14
C ASN A 648 23.61 13.88 6.89
N ILE A 649 22.96 13.02 7.67
CA ILE A 649 21.49 12.97 7.73
C ILE A 649 20.98 14.32 8.24
N PRO A 650 20.11 15.03 7.51
CA PRO A 650 19.69 16.38 7.87
C PRO A 650 18.72 16.38 9.06
N ASP A 651 18.94 17.30 10.01
CA ASP A 651 18.13 17.39 11.24
C ASP A 651 16.66 17.77 10.98
N CYS A 652 16.36 18.39 9.83
CA CYS A 652 15.00 18.76 9.45
C CYS A 652 14.05 17.55 9.30
N LEU A 653 14.60 16.35 9.04
CA LEU A 653 13.80 15.11 9.00
C LEU A 653 13.16 14.76 10.35
N SER A 654 13.66 15.32 11.46
CA SER A 654 13.01 15.17 12.77
C SER A 654 11.63 15.83 12.85
N ASN A 655 11.31 16.76 11.94
CA ASN A 655 10.00 17.41 11.88
C ASN A 655 8.95 16.61 11.09
N ALA A 656 9.35 15.59 10.34
CA ALA A 656 8.43 14.72 9.60
C ALA A 656 7.84 13.65 10.53
N SER A 657 6.84 14.03 11.33
CA SER A 657 6.24 13.16 12.34
C SER A 657 5.46 11.97 11.77
N THR A 658 5.12 12.00 10.48
CA THR A 658 4.45 10.91 9.77
C THR A 658 5.42 9.92 9.13
N LEU A 659 6.73 10.22 9.10
CA LEU A 659 7.73 9.45 8.37
C LEU A 659 7.77 7.98 8.84
N SER A 660 7.53 7.06 7.92
CA SER A 660 7.50 5.63 8.18
C SER A 660 8.70 4.92 7.56
N THR A 661 9.05 5.28 6.33
CA THR A 661 10.11 4.60 5.59
C THR A 661 11.19 5.59 5.16
N VAL A 662 12.44 5.25 5.50
CA VAL A 662 13.63 5.98 5.06
C VAL A 662 14.63 4.99 4.48
N ASP A 663 14.87 5.07 3.18
CA ASP A 663 15.98 4.38 2.52
C ASP A 663 16.91 5.41 1.88
N ILE A 664 18.10 5.56 2.44
CA ILE A 664 19.17 6.42 1.88
C ILE A 664 20.45 5.61 1.70
N SER A 665 20.31 4.30 1.53
CA SER A 665 21.42 3.36 1.41
C SER A 665 22.23 3.55 0.12
N ASN A 666 23.43 2.99 0.07
CA ASN A 666 24.34 3.04 -1.08
C ASN A 666 24.55 4.47 -1.61
N ASN A 667 25.11 5.32 -0.75
CA ASN A 667 25.44 6.73 -1.01
C ASN A 667 26.83 7.04 -0.42
N HIS A 668 27.23 8.32 -0.41
CA HIS A 668 28.47 8.79 0.20
C HIS A 668 28.23 9.63 1.48
N LEU A 669 27.16 9.32 2.22
CA LEU A 669 26.82 10.02 3.45
C LEU A 669 27.81 9.67 4.56
N SER A 670 28.04 10.59 5.49
CA SER A 670 29.06 10.49 6.53
C SER A 670 28.60 11.15 7.84
N GLY A 671 29.47 11.19 8.85
CA GLY A 671 29.15 11.73 10.17
C GLY A 671 28.48 10.70 11.08
N PHE A 672 27.89 11.18 12.17
CA PHE A 672 27.25 10.34 13.19
C PHE A 672 25.78 10.11 12.90
N LEU A 673 25.25 8.95 13.29
CA LEU A 673 23.82 8.71 13.33
C LEU A 673 23.14 9.68 14.33
N PRO A 674 22.07 10.39 13.94
CA PRO A 674 21.46 11.39 14.80
C PRO A 674 20.59 10.78 15.91
N GLN A 675 20.59 11.45 17.08
CA GLN A 675 19.82 11.01 18.25
C GLN A 675 18.29 11.19 18.06
N TRP A 676 17.87 12.16 17.23
CA TRP A 676 16.46 12.49 17.02
C TRP A 676 15.67 11.40 16.29
N ILE A 677 16.33 10.44 15.60
CA ILE A 677 15.66 9.30 14.96
C ILE A 677 14.73 8.58 15.96
N GLY A 678 15.18 8.45 17.22
CA GLY A 678 14.38 7.84 18.29
C GLY A 678 13.14 8.62 18.71
N ASN A 679 12.94 9.85 18.24
CA ASN A 679 11.73 10.64 18.51
C ASN A 679 10.66 10.48 17.41
N VAL A 680 11.01 9.88 16.27
CA VAL A 680 10.08 9.64 15.14
C VAL A 680 9.50 8.23 15.27
N SER A 681 8.53 8.06 16.17
CA SER A 681 7.95 6.74 16.50
C SER A 681 7.09 6.12 15.39
N SER A 682 6.79 6.88 14.34
CA SER A 682 6.11 6.42 13.12
C SER A 682 7.00 5.52 12.26
N LEU A 683 8.33 5.55 12.43
CA LEU A 683 9.26 4.76 11.61
C LEU A 683 8.96 3.26 11.69
N ARG A 684 8.89 2.65 10.52
CA ARG A 684 8.72 1.20 10.28
C ARG A 684 9.92 0.60 9.56
N GLN A 685 10.57 1.36 8.68
CA GLN A 685 11.73 0.90 7.95
C GLN A 685 12.82 1.97 7.92
N ILE A 686 14.04 1.55 8.26
CA ILE A 686 15.25 2.38 8.15
C ILE A 686 16.33 1.58 7.43
N SER A 687 16.79 2.10 6.30
CA SER A 687 17.93 1.58 5.55
C SER A 687 18.96 2.68 5.31
N LEU A 688 20.10 2.55 5.99
CA LEU A 688 21.25 3.47 5.92
C LEU A 688 22.51 2.75 5.40
N ALA A 689 22.33 1.55 4.84
CA ALA A 689 23.40 0.65 4.45
C ALA A 689 24.37 1.30 3.44
N LYS A 690 25.59 0.77 3.33
CA LYS A 690 26.55 1.15 2.26
C LYS A 690 26.82 2.66 2.21
N ASN A 691 27.18 3.23 3.36
CA ASN A 691 27.54 4.64 3.51
C ASN A 691 28.85 4.76 4.33
N HIS A 692 29.18 5.96 4.80
CA HIS A 692 30.37 6.24 5.62
C HIS A 692 30.01 6.72 7.04
N PHE A 693 28.86 6.30 7.59
CA PHE A 693 28.46 6.68 8.95
C PHE A 693 29.41 6.09 9.99
N GLU A 694 29.78 6.89 10.99
CA GLU A 694 30.76 6.54 12.01
C GLU A 694 30.25 6.75 13.44
N GLY A 695 31.05 6.29 14.41
CA GLY A 695 30.71 6.36 15.83
C GLY A 695 29.74 5.27 16.29
N PRO A 696 29.21 5.37 17.53
CA PRO A 696 28.33 4.37 18.11
C PRO A 696 26.89 4.48 17.62
N ILE A 697 26.15 3.36 17.68
CA ILE A 697 24.70 3.35 17.51
C ILE A 697 24.07 4.15 18.68
N PRO A 698 23.35 5.26 18.42
CA PRO A 698 22.83 6.12 19.46
C PRO A 698 21.74 5.45 20.31
N LEU A 699 21.61 5.84 21.58
CA LEU A 699 20.57 5.31 22.48
C LEU A 699 19.14 5.63 22.02
N GLY A 700 18.97 6.61 21.11
CA GLY A 700 17.68 6.94 20.53
C GLY A 700 17.00 5.76 19.83
N PHE A 701 17.80 4.87 19.21
CA PHE A 701 17.30 3.66 18.54
C PHE A 701 16.58 2.70 19.50
N CYS A 702 16.87 2.74 20.80
CA CYS A 702 16.16 1.95 21.81
C CYS A 702 14.68 2.36 21.98
N LYS A 703 14.23 3.49 21.42
CA LYS A 703 12.84 3.98 21.53
C LYS A 703 11.94 3.54 20.37
N LEU A 704 12.49 2.94 19.31
CA LEU A 704 11.79 2.60 18.07
C LEU A 704 10.98 1.29 18.18
N ASN A 705 9.97 1.27 19.05
CA ASN A 705 9.24 0.04 19.39
C ASN A 705 8.46 -0.58 18.22
N PHE A 706 8.11 0.21 17.21
CA PHE A 706 7.31 -0.20 16.06
C PHE A 706 8.14 -0.43 14.78
N LEU A 707 9.47 -0.46 14.87
CA LEU A 707 10.36 -0.62 13.72
C LEU A 707 10.61 -2.10 13.41
N PRO A 708 10.00 -2.69 12.37
CA PRO A 708 10.30 -4.06 11.94
C PRO A 708 11.60 -4.21 11.13
N PHE A 709 12.07 -3.20 10.41
CA PHE A 709 13.24 -3.32 9.55
C PHE A 709 14.31 -2.26 9.86
N LEU A 710 15.53 -2.72 10.16
CA LEU A 710 16.70 -1.87 10.34
C LEU A 710 17.92 -2.42 9.62
N ASP A 711 18.43 -1.67 8.65
CA ASP A 711 19.70 -1.95 7.98
C ASP A 711 20.69 -0.79 8.16
N LEU A 712 21.78 -1.07 8.88
CA LEU A 712 22.93 -0.19 9.09
C LEU A 712 24.22 -0.81 8.54
N SER A 713 24.11 -1.83 7.69
CA SER A 713 25.25 -2.60 7.19
C SER A 713 26.21 -1.75 6.35
N GLU A 714 27.44 -2.24 6.15
CA GLU A 714 28.43 -1.61 5.26
C GLU A 714 28.70 -0.13 5.58
N ASN A 715 28.95 0.15 6.85
CA ASN A 715 29.29 1.48 7.36
C ASN A 715 30.57 1.44 8.21
N ASN A 716 30.89 2.56 8.85
CA ASN A 716 32.04 2.70 9.74
C ASN A 716 31.63 2.76 11.22
N LEU A 717 30.49 2.18 11.59
CA LEU A 717 29.96 2.21 12.95
C LEU A 717 30.85 1.43 13.91
N SER A 718 30.99 1.90 15.15
CA SER A 718 31.93 1.38 16.14
C SER A 718 31.31 1.33 17.54
N GLY A 719 32.06 0.85 18.54
CA GLY A 719 31.51 0.62 19.88
C GLY A 719 30.62 -0.63 19.96
N SER A 720 29.85 -0.77 21.03
CA SER A 720 28.96 -1.91 21.26
C SER A 720 27.53 -1.59 20.87
N VAL A 721 26.75 -2.61 20.50
CA VAL A 721 25.28 -2.48 20.40
C VAL A 721 24.72 -2.10 21.78
N PRO A 722 23.85 -1.09 21.90
CA PRO A 722 23.30 -0.69 23.18
C PRO A 722 22.53 -1.84 23.87
N ALA A 723 22.73 -2.02 25.17
CA ALA A 723 22.05 -3.07 25.94
C ALA A 723 20.53 -2.89 26.00
N CYS A 724 20.03 -1.65 25.84
CA CYS A 724 18.60 -1.35 25.76
C CYS A 724 17.97 -1.66 24.40
N PHE A 725 18.77 -2.05 23.41
CA PHE A 725 18.30 -2.24 22.05
C PHE A 725 17.53 -3.56 21.94
N ASN A 726 16.24 -3.48 22.24
CA ASN A 726 15.28 -4.58 22.18
C ASN A 726 13.87 -4.09 21.77
N PRO A 727 13.72 -3.43 20.60
CA PRO A 727 12.41 -2.99 20.13
C PRO A 727 11.49 -4.19 19.88
N SER A 728 10.24 -4.11 20.35
CA SER A 728 9.29 -5.24 20.32
C SER A 728 8.90 -5.69 18.91
N SER A 729 8.94 -4.81 17.92
CA SER A 729 8.48 -5.12 16.56
C SER A 729 9.58 -5.48 15.57
N ILE A 730 10.87 -5.43 15.94
CA ILE A 730 11.98 -5.71 15.01
C ILE A 730 11.94 -7.15 14.50
N MET A 731 12.00 -7.29 13.19
CA MET A 731 11.99 -8.55 12.47
C MET A 731 13.31 -8.77 11.74
N HIS A 732 13.82 -7.75 11.05
CA HIS A 732 15.05 -7.85 10.25
C HIS A 732 16.07 -6.81 10.72
N LEU A 733 17.24 -7.30 11.13
CA LEU A 733 18.33 -6.49 11.63
C LEU A 733 19.64 -6.82 10.92
N HIS A 734 20.17 -5.84 10.20
CA HIS A 734 21.44 -5.93 9.48
C HIS A 734 22.43 -4.90 10.03
N LEU A 735 23.50 -5.37 10.68
CA LEU A 735 24.60 -4.55 11.23
C LEU A 735 25.97 -4.99 10.67
N ASN A 736 25.97 -5.85 9.65
CA ASN A 736 27.18 -6.46 9.11
C ASN A 736 28.13 -5.48 8.43
N LYS A 737 29.40 -5.89 8.24
CA LYS A 737 30.44 -5.11 7.57
C LYS A 737 30.64 -3.72 8.21
N ASN A 738 30.76 -3.68 9.53
CA ASN A 738 31.00 -2.49 10.34
C ASN A 738 32.26 -2.68 11.22
N ARG A 739 32.48 -1.79 12.20
CA ARG A 739 33.54 -1.90 13.22
C ARG A 739 32.97 -2.09 14.64
N LEU A 740 31.76 -2.64 14.76
CA LEU A 740 31.11 -2.90 16.05
C LEU A 740 31.89 -3.94 16.84
N SER A 741 31.89 -3.82 18.17
CA SER A 741 32.78 -4.57 19.05
C SER A 741 32.16 -4.81 20.42
N GLY A 742 32.88 -5.56 21.26
CA GLY A 742 32.41 -5.96 22.58
C GLY A 742 31.54 -7.22 22.53
N PRO A 743 31.06 -7.69 23.69
CA PRO A 743 30.18 -8.86 23.77
C PRO A 743 28.71 -8.52 23.49
N LEU A 744 27.95 -9.51 23.06
CA LEU A 744 26.49 -9.43 22.92
C LEU A 744 25.82 -9.46 24.31
N ASN A 745 25.81 -8.31 24.98
CA ASN A 745 25.26 -8.10 26.33
C ASN A 745 23.77 -7.72 26.30
N LEU A 746 22.85 -8.62 26.68
CA LEU A 746 21.39 -8.40 26.85
C LEU A 746 20.61 -7.74 25.70
N SER A 747 21.25 -7.18 24.67
CA SER A 747 20.60 -6.72 23.44
C SER A 747 19.84 -7.89 22.81
N PHE A 748 18.65 -7.60 22.26
CA PHE A 748 17.75 -8.61 21.66
C PHE A 748 17.20 -9.68 22.62
N TYR A 749 17.46 -9.58 23.93
CA TYR A 749 16.99 -10.57 24.89
C TYR A 749 15.47 -10.72 24.85
N ASP A 750 14.98 -11.95 24.64
CA ASP A 750 13.55 -12.29 24.59
C ASP A 750 12.78 -11.72 23.38
N ASN A 751 13.47 -11.35 22.29
CA ASN A 751 12.82 -10.85 21.08
C ASN A 751 12.29 -11.99 20.21
N SER A 752 11.01 -12.35 20.39
CA SER A 752 10.38 -13.45 19.64
C SER A 752 10.04 -13.10 18.19
N ASN A 753 10.07 -11.82 17.82
CA ASN A 753 9.68 -11.33 16.49
C ASN A 753 10.87 -11.29 15.52
N LEU A 754 12.10 -11.30 16.02
CA LEU A 754 13.30 -11.28 15.20
C LEU A 754 13.37 -12.52 14.29
N VAL A 755 13.43 -12.28 12.99
CA VAL A 755 13.51 -13.27 11.90
C VAL A 755 14.93 -13.34 11.36
N THR A 756 15.56 -12.19 11.14
CA THR A 756 16.91 -12.09 10.57
C THR A 756 17.82 -11.28 11.48
N LEU A 757 18.96 -11.88 11.84
CA LEU A 757 20.03 -11.25 12.61
C LEU A 757 21.36 -11.42 11.88
N ASP A 758 21.80 -10.35 11.20
CA ASP A 758 23.10 -10.32 10.54
C ASP A 758 24.06 -9.34 11.25
N LEU A 759 25.05 -9.92 11.92
CA LEU A 759 26.13 -9.22 12.62
C LEU A 759 27.50 -9.54 11.99
N GLY A 760 27.53 -10.12 10.80
CA GLY A 760 28.73 -10.57 10.12
C GLY A 760 29.77 -9.46 9.91
N ASP A 761 31.04 -9.81 9.69
CA ASP A 761 32.09 -8.85 9.32
C ASP A 761 32.22 -7.68 10.31
N ASN A 762 32.38 -8.00 11.59
CA ASN A 762 32.53 -7.03 12.67
C ASN A 762 33.71 -7.43 13.61
N ARG A 763 33.76 -6.86 14.81
CA ARG A 763 34.78 -7.13 15.84
C ARG A 763 34.13 -7.59 17.15
N PHE A 764 32.98 -8.25 17.09
CA PHE A 764 32.32 -8.79 18.28
C PHE A 764 33.20 -9.85 18.96
N THR A 765 33.13 -9.90 20.29
CA THR A 765 33.99 -10.75 21.13
C THR A 765 33.16 -11.49 22.17
N GLY A 766 33.78 -12.40 22.94
CA GLY A 766 33.07 -13.19 23.96
C GLY A 766 32.39 -14.42 23.37
N GLU A 767 31.54 -15.08 24.16
CA GLU A 767 30.80 -16.27 23.74
C GLU A 767 29.47 -15.89 23.08
N ILE A 768 28.94 -16.77 22.22
CA ILE A 768 27.56 -16.65 21.72
C ILE A 768 26.62 -16.89 22.91
N PRO A 769 25.77 -15.94 23.30
CA PRO A 769 24.99 -16.07 24.53
C PRO A 769 23.89 -17.13 24.47
N ASN A 770 23.66 -17.83 25.59
CA ASN A 770 22.63 -18.87 25.70
C ASN A 770 21.19 -18.34 25.47
N TRP A 771 20.94 -17.03 25.64
CA TRP A 771 19.63 -16.46 25.37
C TRP A 771 19.27 -16.45 23.88
N ILE A 772 20.21 -16.75 22.96
CA ILE A 772 19.92 -16.89 21.53
C ILE A 772 18.78 -17.90 21.29
N GLY A 773 18.69 -18.94 22.11
CA GLY A 773 17.61 -19.94 22.03
C GLY A 773 16.21 -19.44 22.40
N LYS A 774 16.08 -18.18 22.86
CA LYS A 774 14.78 -17.53 23.13
C LYS A 774 14.20 -16.82 21.91
N LEU A 775 14.98 -16.63 20.85
CA LEU A 775 14.57 -15.94 19.63
C LEU A 775 13.72 -16.87 18.75
N SER A 776 12.55 -17.31 19.23
CA SER A 776 11.78 -18.38 18.61
C SER A 776 11.36 -18.15 17.15
N GLY A 777 11.33 -16.88 16.73
CA GLY A 777 11.04 -16.49 15.34
C GLY A 777 12.25 -16.48 14.41
N LEU A 778 13.46 -16.69 14.93
CA LEU A 778 14.71 -16.49 14.19
C LEU A 778 14.89 -17.58 13.13
N ARG A 779 15.13 -17.10 11.91
CA ARG A 779 15.28 -17.86 10.69
C ARG A 779 16.70 -17.76 10.13
N VAL A 780 17.26 -16.56 10.12
CA VAL A 780 18.60 -16.27 9.59
C VAL A 780 19.49 -15.76 10.72
N LEU A 781 20.60 -16.46 10.96
CA LEU A 781 21.63 -16.05 11.91
C LEU A 781 23.00 -16.02 11.24
N ILE A 782 23.54 -14.81 11.05
CA ILE A 782 24.86 -14.59 10.46
C ILE A 782 25.75 -13.86 11.45
N LEU A 783 26.76 -14.56 11.97
CA LEU A 783 27.77 -14.05 12.89
C LEU A 783 29.19 -14.16 12.30
N LYS A 784 29.30 -14.44 11.00
CA LYS A 784 30.55 -14.71 10.30
C LYS A 784 31.59 -13.62 10.49
N ARG A 785 32.88 -13.95 10.39
CA ARG A 785 33.99 -12.97 10.36
C ARG A 785 33.96 -12.02 11.57
N ASN A 786 33.98 -12.61 12.77
CA ASN A 786 34.03 -11.92 14.06
C ASN A 786 35.09 -12.58 14.96
N ASN A 787 35.16 -12.17 16.23
CA ASN A 787 36.05 -12.76 17.24
C ASN A 787 35.27 -13.52 18.32
N PHE A 788 34.14 -14.15 17.99
CA PHE A 788 33.41 -14.99 18.94
C PHE A 788 34.23 -16.23 19.32
N GLY A 789 34.26 -16.53 20.62
CA GLY A 789 34.95 -17.69 21.19
C GLY A 789 34.00 -18.60 21.97
N GLY A 790 34.56 -19.57 22.69
CA GLY A 790 33.77 -20.56 23.43
C GLY A 790 33.08 -21.57 22.51
N SER A 791 32.13 -22.34 23.05
CA SER A 791 31.40 -23.36 22.29
C SER A 791 30.12 -22.83 21.65
N ILE A 792 29.68 -23.46 20.55
CA ILE A 792 28.35 -23.24 19.99
C ILE A 792 27.31 -23.65 21.05
N PRO A 793 26.44 -22.74 21.53
CA PRO A 793 25.53 -23.03 22.63
C PRO A 793 24.43 -24.02 22.19
N SER A 794 24.18 -25.05 22.98
CA SER A 794 23.10 -26.03 22.74
C SER A 794 21.70 -25.39 22.64
N GLN A 795 21.53 -24.20 23.21
CA GLN A 795 20.30 -23.42 23.15
C GLN A 795 19.94 -22.99 21.73
N LEU A 796 20.91 -22.92 20.81
CA LEU A 796 20.65 -22.68 19.39
C LEU A 796 19.68 -23.72 18.80
N CYS A 797 19.71 -24.95 19.32
CA CYS A 797 18.81 -26.04 18.92
C CYS A 797 17.34 -25.83 19.29
N HIS A 798 17.00 -24.80 20.09
CA HIS A 798 15.60 -24.45 20.38
C HIS A 798 14.95 -23.65 19.24
N LEU A 799 15.75 -23.12 18.31
CA LEU A 799 15.31 -22.28 17.21
C LEU A 799 14.80 -23.14 16.05
N LYS A 800 13.51 -23.49 16.11
CA LYS A 800 12.90 -24.39 15.12
C LYS A 800 12.78 -23.76 13.73
N GLN A 801 12.65 -22.44 13.63
CA GLN A 801 12.49 -21.75 12.34
C GLN A 801 13.81 -21.45 11.62
N LEU A 802 14.94 -21.81 12.21
CA LEU A 802 16.26 -21.48 11.68
C LEU A 802 16.51 -22.24 10.37
N SER A 803 16.80 -21.53 9.29
CA SER A 803 17.11 -22.13 7.98
C SER A 803 18.54 -21.80 7.53
N MET A 804 19.09 -20.67 7.98
CA MET A 804 20.41 -20.20 7.57
C MET A 804 21.27 -19.85 8.78
N ILE A 805 22.43 -20.50 8.88
CA ILE A 805 23.39 -20.29 9.96
C ILE A 805 24.78 -20.10 9.37
N ASP A 806 25.37 -18.94 9.61
CA ASP A 806 26.77 -18.66 9.26
C ASP A 806 27.55 -18.20 10.49
N LEU A 807 28.36 -19.09 11.04
CA LEU A 807 29.28 -18.82 12.15
C LEU A 807 30.74 -18.84 11.69
N SER A 808 30.98 -18.81 10.38
CA SER A 808 32.30 -19.02 9.81
C SER A 808 33.30 -17.92 10.22
N GLN A 809 34.60 -18.23 10.16
CA GLN A 809 35.68 -17.28 10.43
C GLN A 809 35.56 -16.60 11.80
N ASN A 810 35.45 -17.43 12.85
CA ASN A 810 35.45 -17.03 14.25
C ASN A 810 36.52 -17.83 15.03
N ARG A 811 36.46 -17.84 16.37
CA ARG A 811 37.32 -18.62 17.25
C ARG A 811 36.50 -19.64 18.07
N LEU A 812 35.43 -20.17 17.48
CA LEU A 812 34.53 -21.11 18.15
C LEU A 812 35.25 -22.44 18.34
N SER A 813 35.05 -23.07 19.49
CA SER A 813 35.75 -24.27 19.93
C SER A 813 34.79 -25.31 20.52
N GLY A 814 35.28 -26.49 20.89
CA GLY A 814 34.44 -27.57 21.39
C GLY A 814 33.65 -28.30 20.28
N PRO A 815 32.75 -29.24 20.65
CA PRO A 815 32.03 -30.07 19.70
C PRO A 815 30.84 -29.38 19.05
N ILE A 816 30.50 -29.81 17.83
CA ILE A 816 29.24 -29.44 17.16
C ILE A 816 28.06 -30.05 17.95
N PRO A 817 27.03 -29.27 18.36
CA PRO A 817 25.89 -29.80 19.09
C PRO A 817 25.10 -30.83 18.28
N HIS A 818 24.94 -32.05 18.82
CA HIS A 818 24.17 -33.12 18.19
C HIS A 818 22.67 -32.77 18.01
N CYS A 819 22.15 -31.83 18.80
CA CYS A 819 20.76 -31.39 18.74
C CYS A 819 20.43 -30.48 17.54
N LEU A 820 21.41 -30.12 16.69
CA LEU A 820 21.15 -29.31 15.49
C LEU A 820 20.16 -29.98 14.53
N SER A 821 20.01 -31.30 14.60
CA SER A 821 18.98 -32.04 13.88
C SER A 821 17.54 -31.68 14.24
N ASN A 822 17.31 -30.94 15.34
CA ASN A 822 15.98 -30.52 15.77
C ASN A 822 15.51 -29.23 15.08
N ILE A 823 16.38 -28.60 14.29
CA ILE A 823 16.06 -27.40 13.53
C ILE A 823 15.32 -27.84 12.26
N THR A 824 14.13 -27.30 12.03
CA THR A 824 13.35 -27.57 10.82
C THR A 824 13.74 -26.52 9.78
N CYS A 825 14.68 -26.87 8.88
CA CYS A 825 15.09 -26.04 7.74
C CYS A 825 14.00 -25.91 6.65
N GLU A 826 12.73 -25.94 7.04
CA GLU A 826 11.60 -25.88 6.12
C GLU A 826 11.42 -24.45 5.56
N PRO A 827 10.98 -24.31 4.29
CA PRO A 827 10.63 -23.02 3.73
C PRO A 827 9.51 -22.34 4.52
N SER A 828 9.63 -21.04 4.79
CA SER A 828 8.59 -20.26 5.47
C SER A 828 8.28 -18.98 4.71
N PHE A 829 7.04 -18.86 4.20
CA PHE A 829 6.59 -17.72 3.40
C PHE A 829 5.88 -16.62 4.22
N GLU A 830 5.52 -16.90 5.47
CA GLU A 830 4.67 -16.00 6.28
C GLU A 830 5.41 -14.79 6.88
N LYS A 831 6.75 -14.71 6.77
CA LYS A 831 7.57 -13.75 7.52
C LYS A 831 8.58 -12.93 6.69
N SER A 832 8.67 -13.18 5.39
CA SER A 832 9.57 -12.47 4.46
C SER A 832 8.96 -11.20 3.87
N TYR A 833 7.64 -11.02 3.99
CA TYR A 833 6.93 -9.84 3.50
C TYR A 833 6.58 -8.88 4.64
N LEU A 834 7.12 -7.65 4.55
CA LEU A 834 6.74 -6.54 5.41
C LEU A 834 5.49 -5.86 4.85
N PHE A 835 4.30 -6.36 5.19
CA PHE A 835 3.05 -5.67 4.86
C PHE A 835 2.89 -4.47 5.81
N LEU A 836 3.16 -3.24 5.33
CA LEU A 836 3.13 -2.02 6.16
C LEU A 836 1.73 -1.39 6.35
N GLY A 837 0.66 -2.02 5.83
CA GLY A 837 -0.75 -1.68 6.11
C GLY A 837 -1.56 -1.19 4.90
N GLN A 838 -2.86 -1.49 4.90
CA GLN A 838 -3.87 -0.94 3.99
C GLN A 838 -4.22 0.51 4.36
N ILE A 839 -4.30 1.40 3.38
CA ILE A 839 -5.02 2.67 3.53
C ILE A 839 -6.50 2.37 3.29
N GLU A 840 -7.29 2.19 4.36
CA GLU A 840 -8.76 2.15 4.24
C GLU A 840 -9.30 3.58 4.09
N LEU A 841 -9.53 4.02 2.85
CA LEU A 841 -10.35 5.19 2.58
C LEU A 841 -11.83 4.78 2.68
N LEU A 842 -12.52 5.22 3.73
CA LEU A 842 -13.96 5.03 3.93
C LEU A 842 -14.75 6.03 3.07
N TYR A 843 -15.59 5.54 2.14
CA TYR A 843 -16.39 6.38 1.25
C TYR A 843 -17.84 6.61 1.71
N PRO A 844 -18.46 7.76 1.38
CA PRO A 844 -19.88 8.02 1.59
C PRO A 844 -20.75 7.34 0.50
N ARG A 845 -21.76 6.56 0.91
CA ARG A 845 -22.68 5.76 0.06
C ARG A 845 -23.71 6.55 -0.81
N GLU A 846 -23.53 7.85 -1.05
CA GLU A 846 -24.58 8.68 -1.71
C GLU A 846 -24.39 8.94 -3.21
N LEU A 847 -23.54 8.18 -3.93
CA LEU A 847 -23.37 8.32 -5.39
C LEU A 847 -24.06 7.18 -6.17
N PRO A 848 -24.59 7.45 -7.38
CA PRO A 848 -25.02 6.40 -8.31
C PRO A 848 -23.95 5.32 -8.50
N PHE A 849 -24.31 4.03 -8.55
CA PHE A 849 -23.36 2.91 -8.60
C PHE A 849 -22.43 2.92 -9.82
N SER A 850 -22.87 3.47 -10.96
CA SER A 850 -22.02 3.71 -12.14
C SER A 850 -20.89 4.72 -11.88
N ILE A 851 -21.06 5.63 -10.92
CA ILE A 851 -20.01 6.54 -10.42
C ILE A 851 -19.18 5.87 -9.33
N MET A 852 -19.75 4.95 -8.53
CA MET A 852 -18.97 4.14 -7.58
C MET A 852 -17.98 3.19 -8.27
N GLY A 853 -18.33 2.55 -9.40
CA GLY A 853 -17.38 1.73 -10.16
C GLY A 853 -16.20 2.54 -10.71
N ILE A 854 -16.46 3.78 -11.14
CA ILE A 854 -15.45 4.73 -11.62
C ILE A 854 -14.56 5.22 -10.48
N ASN A 855 -15.14 5.62 -9.35
CA ASN A 855 -14.38 6.00 -8.15
C ASN A 855 -13.57 4.81 -7.64
N ARG A 856 -14.16 3.60 -7.54
CA ARG A 856 -13.43 2.37 -7.20
C ARG A 856 -12.25 2.11 -8.12
N TYR A 857 -12.38 2.35 -9.42
CA TYR A 857 -11.26 2.19 -10.36
C TYR A 857 -10.13 3.19 -10.10
N PHE A 858 -10.45 4.48 -9.91
CA PHE A 858 -9.47 5.50 -9.51
C PHE A 858 -8.83 5.18 -8.16
N ASP A 859 -9.64 4.77 -7.18
CA ASP A 859 -9.20 4.40 -5.83
C ASP A 859 -8.34 3.14 -5.86
N PHE A 860 -8.67 2.16 -6.70
CA PHE A 860 -7.89 0.94 -6.87
C PHE A 860 -6.53 1.25 -7.50
N GLN A 861 -6.48 2.05 -8.58
CA GLN A 861 -5.22 2.50 -9.19
C GLN A 861 -4.37 3.32 -8.19
N PHE A 862 -5.00 4.23 -7.46
CA PHE A 862 -4.33 5.05 -6.45
C PHE A 862 -3.82 4.19 -5.29
N ASN A 863 -4.63 3.27 -4.76
CA ASN A 863 -4.23 2.37 -3.67
C ASN A 863 -3.19 1.33 -4.11
N SER A 864 -3.30 0.75 -5.32
CA SER A 864 -2.32 -0.20 -5.85
C SER A 864 -0.94 0.45 -5.95
N TYR A 865 -0.89 1.70 -6.43
CA TYR A 865 0.31 2.53 -6.46
C TYR A 865 0.96 2.66 -5.07
N PHE A 866 0.18 2.99 -4.03
CA PHE A 866 0.72 3.11 -2.66
C PHE A 866 1.11 1.79 -2.01
N VAL A 867 0.42 0.69 -2.32
CA VAL A 867 0.76 -0.64 -1.79
C VAL A 867 2.12 -1.11 -2.32
N GLU A 868 2.42 -0.88 -3.60
CA GLU A 868 3.73 -1.22 -4.17
C GLU A 868 4.86 -0.37 -3.58
N ILE A 869 4.59 0.90 -3.27
CA ILE A 869 5.55 1.82 -2.64
C ILE A 869 6.01 1.34 -1.24
N LEU A 870 5.17 0.61 -0.50
CA LEU A 870 5.41 0.31 0.92
C LEU A 870 6.19 -0.98 1.20
N ASN A 871 6.51 -1.80 0.20
CA ASN A 871 7.13 -3.12 0.43
C ASN A 871 8.66 -3.05 0.50
N ALA A 872 9.23 -3.22 1.70
CA ALA A 872 10.66 -3.41 1.90
C ALA A 872 11.12 -4.78 1.36
N LYS A 873 12.18 -4.83 0.55
CA LYS A 873 12.76 -6.09 0.07
C LYS A 873 13.88 -6.55 1.01
N GLU A 874 13.63 -7.60 1.79
CA GLU A 874 14.67 -8.25 2.60
C GLU A 874 15.75 -8.86 1.70
N THR A 875 17.02 -8.55 1.99
CA THR A 875 18.18 -9.11 1.30
C THR A 875 19.21 -9.66 2.30
N VAL A 876 19.67 -10.88 2.09
CA VAL A 876 20.67 -11.56 2.95
C VAL A 876 21.86 -12.02 2.12
N GLU A 877 23.09 -11.68 2.55
CA GLU A 877 24.31 -12.15 1.89
C GLU A 877 24.80 -13.47 2.49
N PHE A 878 24.73 -14.55 1.69
CA PHE A 878 25.14 -15.88 2.13
C PHE A 878 26.10 -16.52 1.12
N THR A 879 27.09 -17.26 1.64
CA THR A 879 28.11 -17.91 0.82
C THR A 879 27.66 -19.32 0.45
N THR A 880 27.51 -19.59 -0.85
CA THR A 880 27.28 -20.93 -1.37
C THR A 880 28.16 -21.21 -2.56
N LYS A 881 28.56 -22.48 -2.75
CA LYS A 881 29.41 -22.91 -3.87
C LYS A 881 30.65 -22.03 -4.03
N ASN A 882 31.29 -21.68 -2.91
CA ASN A 882 32.47 -20.81 -2.82
C ASN A 882 32.27 -19.36 -3.28
N SER A 883 31.03 -18.90 -3.48
CA SER A 883 30.71 -17.53 -3.88
C SER A 883 29.66 -16.91 -2.95
N THR A 884 29.79 -15.62 -2.65
CA THR A 884 28.81 -14.91 -1.81
C THR A 884 27.76 -14.26 -2.69
N TYR A 885 26.50 -14.56 -2.44
CA TYR A 885 25.36 -14.03 -3.21
C TYR A 885 24.39 -13.28 -2.30
N PRO A 886 23.80 -12.16 -2.77
CA PRO A 886 22.64 -11.56 -2.13
C PRO A 886 21.37 -12.35 -2.51
N TYR A 887 20.67 -12.86 -1.51
CA TYR A 887 19.39 -13.57 -1.64
C TYR A 887 18.24 -12.66 -1.24
N GLN A 888 17.18 -12.62 -2.04
CA GLN A 888 15.98 -11.79 -1.80
C GLN A 888 14.70 -12.50 -2.28
N GLY A 889 13.55 -12.07 -1.77
CA GLY A 889 12.23 -12.57 -2.18
C GLY A 889 12.07 -14.09 -2.02
N ALA A 890 11.32 -14.73 -2.92
CA ALA A 890 11.03 -16.16 -2.85
C ALA A 890 12.27 -17.07 -2.80
N VAL A 891 13.41 -16.64 -3.37
CA VAL A 891 14.66 -17.42 -3.32
C VAL A 891 15.24 -17.43 -1.92
N LEU A 892 15.17 -16.29 -1.21
CA LEU A 892 15.57 -16.23 0.19
C LEU A 892 14.76 -17.24 1.00
N ASP A 893 13.48 -17.40 0.73
CA ASP A 893 12.56 -18.30 1.45
C ASP A 893 12.85 -19.80 1.26
N LEU A 894 13.51 -20.16 0.17
CA LEU A 894 13.81 -21.55 -0.17
C LEU A 894 15.20 -22.00 0.27
N ILE A 895 16.16 -21.09 0.43
CA ILE A 895 17.54 -21.46 0.72
C ILE A 895 17.73 -21.82 2.20
N SER A 896 18.49 -22.89 2.43
CA SER A 896 18.91 -23.29 3.78
C SER A 896 20.36 -23.77 3.79
N GLY A 897 21.11 -23.45 4.83
CA GLY A 897 22.55 -23.71 4.86
C GLY A 897 23.20 -23.52 6.21
N ILE A 898 24.25 -24.31 6.45
CA ILE A 898 25.09 -24.23 7.65
C ILE A 898 26.54 -24.03 7.22
N ASP A 899 27.13 -22.91 7.61
CA ASP A 899 28.56 -22.63 7.47
C ASP A 899 29.22 -22.40 8.83
N PHE A 900 30.03 -23.36 9.26
CA PHE A 900 30.87 -23.28 10.47
C PHE A 900 32.36 -23.27 10.14
N SER A 901 32.73 -23.00 8.90
CA SER A 901 34.10 -23.09 8.45
C SER A 901 35.05 -22.09 9.12
N CYS A 902 36.35 -22.37 9.08
CA CYS A 902 37.38 -21.48 9.62
C CYS A 902 37.15 -21.16 11.12
N ASN A 903 37.06 -22.19 11.94
CA ASN A 903 36.93 -22.11 13.40
C ASN A 903 37.90 -23.10 14.07
N GLU A 904 37.80 -23.26 15.39
CA GLU A 904 38.60 -24.18 16.20
C GLU A 904 37.74 -25.37 16.71
N LEU A 905 36.69 -25.75 15.98
CA LEU A 905 35.76 -26.80 16.41
C LEU A 905 36.45 -28.17 16.49
N THR A 906 36.09 -28.96 17.49
CA THR A 906 36.68 -30.27 17.81
C THR A 906 35.59 -31.35 17.90
N GLY A 907 35.96 -32.58 18.30
CA GLY A 907 34.98 -33.67 18.38
C GLY A 907 34.61 -34.24 17.01
N THR A 908 33.54 -35.02 16.94
CA THR A 908 33.10 -35.69 15.71
C THR A 908 31.96 -34.96 15.03
N ILE A 909 31.80 -35.15 13.71
CA ILE A 909 30.60 -34.71 12.99
C ILE A 909 29.39 -35.53 13.50
N PRO A 910 28.35 -34.90 14.09
CA PRO A 910 27.19 -35.62 14.58
C PRO A 910 26.43 -36.31 13.43
N PRO A 911 26.16 -37.62 13.50
CA PRO A 911 25.37 -38.33 12.49
C PRO A 911 23.97 -37.74 12.29
N GLU A 912 23.41 -37.13 13.33
CA GLU A 912 22.07 -36.53 13.34
C GLU A 912 21.93 -35.36 12.35
N ILE A 913 23.03 -34.73 11.91
CA ILE A 913 23.01 -33.72 10.83
C ILE A 913 22.37 -34.29 9.56
N GLY A 914 22.52 -35.58 9.30
CA GLY A 914 21.89 -36.26 8.17
C GLY A 914 20.36 -36.22 8.17
N ASN A 915 19.70 -35.81 9.27
CA ASN A 915 18.24 -35.65 9.32
C ASN A 915 17.74 -34.34 8.69
N LEU A 916 18.63 -33.40 8.33
CA LEU A 916 18.28 -32.11 7.74
C LEU A 916 18.09 -32.21 6.22
N SER A 917 17.06 -32.92 5.75
CA SER A 917 16.86 -33.23 4.31
C SER A 917 16.74 -32.01 3.40
N GLU A 918 16.31 -30.87 3.94
CA GLU A 918 16.10 -29.61 3.22
C GLU A 918 17.38 -28.77 3.07
N LEU A 919 18.52 -29.24 3.58
CA LEU A 919 19.78 -28.49 3.59
C LEU A 919 20.43 -28.40 2.20
N PHE A 920 20.71 -27.18 1.72
CA PHE A 920 21.41 -26.95 0.44
C PHE A 920 22.93 -26.82 0.60
N LEU A 921 23.40 -26.33 1.75
CA LEU A 921 24.82 -26.09 2.02
C LEU A 921 25.23 -26.63 3.40
N LEU A 922 26.32 -27.40 3.42
CA LEU A 922 27.04 -27.76 4.64
C LEU A 922 28.54 -27.50 4.47
N ASN A 923 29.06 -26.49 5.15
CA ASN A 923 30.48 -26.16 5.16
C ASN A 923 31.05 -26.27 6.59
N LEU A 924 31.89 -27.28 6.82
CA LEU A 924 32.58 -27.53 8.08
C LEU A 924 34.11 -27.45 7.92
N SER A 925 34.57 -26.89 6.80
CA SER A 925 35.99 -26.87 6.44
C SER A 925 36.85 -26.04 7.41
N HIS A 926 38.16 -26.25 7.43
CA HIS A 926 39.10 -25.50 8.26
C HIS A 926 38.72 -25.51 9.75
N ASN A 927 38.64 -26.71 10.32
CA ASN A 927 38.38 -26.96 11.74
C ASN A 927 39.31 -28.09 12.26
N ASN A 928 39.14 -28.50 13.51
CA ASN A 928 39.88 -29.59 14.15
C ASN A 928 39.00 -30.84 14.37
N LEU A 929 38.05 -31.11 13.46
CA LEU A 929 37.11 -32.23 13.60
C LEU A 929 37.81 -33.59 13.44
N LEU A 930 37.36 -34.57 14.21
CA LEU A 930 37.91 -35.92 14.33
C LEU A 930 36.85 -36.97 13.97
N GLY A 931 37.26 -38.25 13.94
CA GLY A 931 36.36 -39.38 13.67
C GLY A 931 36.06 -39.56 12.18
N SER A 932 35.08 -40.38 11.86
CA SER A 932 34.70 -40.71 10.48
C SER A 932 33.59 -39.82 9.95
N ILE A 933 33.56 -39.62 8.63
CA ILE A 933 32.43 -38.99 7.92
C ILE A 933 31.18 -39.87 8.12
N PRO A 934 30.08 -39.36 8.73
CA PRO A 934 28.88 -40.16 8.95
C PRO A 934 28.19 -40.54 7.63
N ALA A 935 27.84 -41.81 7.47
CA ALA A 935 27.09 -42.28 6.29
C ALA A 935 25.70 -41.64 6.20
N SER A 936 25.13 -41.18 7.32
CA SER A 936 23.84 -40.47 7.36
C SER A 936 23.83 -39.18 6.55
N LEU A 937 24.98 -38.57 6.24
CA LEU A 937 25.05 -37.41 5.34
C LEU A 937 24.51 -37.73 3.93
N SER A 938 24.40 -39.01 3.54
CA SER A 938 23.74 -39.41 2.29
C SER A 938 22.24 -39.10 2.25
N ASN A 939 21.63 -38.77 3.39
CA ASN A 939 20.21 -38.44 3.50
C ASN A 939 19.91 -36.97 3.19
N LEU A 940 20.92 -36.11 3.02
CA LEU A 940 20.76 -34.70 2.67
C LEU A 940 20.38 -34.55 1.18
N SER A 941 19.16 -34.92 0.83
CA SER A 941 18.75 -35.11 -0.56
C SER A 941 18.83 -33.87 -1.44
N HIS A 942 18.76 -32.67 -0.87
CA HIS A 942 18.80 -31.38 -1.59
C HIS A 942 20.17 -30.69 -1.55
N ILE A 943 21.20 -31.31 -0.97
CA ILE A 943 22.50 -30.66 -0.80
C ILE A 943 23.18 -30.39 -2.15
N GLU A 944 23.61 -29.15 -2.32
CA GLU A 944 24.34 -28.67 -3.51
C GLU A 944 25.83 -28.46 -3.20
N SER A 945 26.17 -28.17 -1.95
CA SER A 945 27.55 -27.90 -1.55
C SER A 945 27.89 -28.54 -0.20
N LEU A 946 28.89 -29.42 -0.21
CA LEU A 946 29.41 -30.14 0.95
C LEU A 946 30.94 -29.99 1.03
N ASP A 947 31.41 -29.21 1.99
CA ASP A 947 32.84 -29.01 2.22
C ASP A 947 33.25 -29.43 3.65
N LEU A 948 34.09 -30.46 3.72
CA LEU A 948 34.66 -31.02 4.94
C LEU A 948 36.20 -30.94 4.94
N SER A 949 36.78 -30.15 4.04
CA SER A 949 38.23 -30.07 3.86
C SER A 949 38.95 -29.43 5.04
N TYR A 950 40.26 -29.62 5.13
CA TYR A 950 41.11 -29.05 6.20
C TYR A 950 40.57 -29.37 7.60
N ASN A 951 40.46 -30.67 7.88
CA ASN A 951 40.08 -31.22 9.17
C ASN A 951 41.01 -32.40 9.51
N ASN A 952 40.74 -33.10 10.60
CA ASN A 952 41.51 -34.27 11.03
C ASN A 952 40.64 -35.55 10.99
N LEU A 953 39.75 -35.64 9.99
CA LEU A 953 38.82 -36.76 9.79
C LEU A 953 39.57 -38.03 9.37
N THR A 954 39.05 -39.19 9.76
CA THR A 954 39.65 -40.52 9.58
C THR A 954 38.63 -41.52 9.02
N GLY A 955 39.03 -42.76 8.73
CA GLY A 955 38.13 -43.77 8.17
C GLY A 955 37.91 -43.58 6.66
N SER A 956 36.86 -44.19 6.11
CA SER A 956 36.55 -44.16 4.67
C SER A 956 35.49 -43.14 4.30
N ILE A 957 35.53 -42.63 3.06
CA ILE A 957 34.44 -41.84 2.49
C ILE A 957 33.23 -42.77 2.27
N PRO A 958 32.05 -42.50 2.86
CA PRO A 958 30.88 -43.35 2.72
C PRO A 958 30.44 -43.46 1.25
N SER A 959 30.29 -44.68 0.75
CA SER A 959 29.85 -44.96 -0.62
C SER A 959 28.41 -44.50 -0.90
N GLU A 960 27.63 -44.35 0.15
CA GLU A 960 26.25 -43.91 0.15
C GLU A 960 26.09 -42.46 -0.34
N LEU A 961 27.14 -41.63 -0.24
CA LEU A 961 27.13 -40.24 -0.72
C LEU A 961 26.91 -40.14 -2.24
N ILE A 962 27.14 -41.20 -3.00
CA ILE A 962 26.86 -41.25 -4.45
C ILE A 962 25.36 -40.98 -4.76
N LYS A 963 24.47 -41.15 -3.77
CA LYS A 963 23.04 -40.86 -3.90
C LYS A 963 22.70 -39.37 -3.96
N LEU A 964 23.64 -38.47 -3.62
CA LEU A 964 23.44 -37.03 -3.60
C LEU A 964 23.47 -36.47 -5.03
N ASN A 965 22.30 -36.39 -5.66
CA ASN A 965 22.17 -36.08 -7.09
C ASN A 965 22.27 -34.58 -7.41
N PHE A 966 22.09 -33.68 -6.43
CA PHE A 966 22.16 -32.23 -6.60
C PHE A 966 23.54 -31.65 -6.23
N LEU A 967 24.45 -32.48 -5.72
CA LEU A 967 25.76 -32.03 -5.24
C LEU A 967 26.62 -31.49 -6.39
N GLU A 968 26.98 -30.20 -6.31
CA GLU A 968 27.78 -29.49 -7.31
C GLU A 968 29.17 -29.15 -6.80
N VAL A 969 29.32 -28.91 -5.49
CA VAL A 969 30.61 -28.65 -4.84
C VAL A 969 30.84 -29.68 -3.75
N PHE A 970 31.93 -30.42 -3.88
CA PHE A 970 32.36 -31.42 -2.90
C PHE A 970 33.86 -31.32 -2.62
N SER A 971 34.23 -31.27 -1.34
CA SER A 971 35.62 -31.33 -0.93
C SER A 971 35.80 -32.05 0.40
N VAL A 972 36.75 -32.98 0.43
CA VAL A 972 37.25 -33.68 1.63
C VAL A 972 38.78 -33.58 1.71
N ALA A 973 39.36 -32.62 0.99
CA ALA A 973 40.80 -32.44 0.90
C ALA A 973 41.44 -32.15 2.27
N TYR A 974 42.73 -32.43 2.42
CA TYR A 974 43.52 -32.16 3.62
C TYR A 974 42.87 -32.73 4.90
N ASN A 975 42.71 -34.06 4.90
CA ASN A 975 42.24 -34.86 6.03
C ASN A 975 43.12 -36.11 6.18
N ASN A 976 42.76 -37.01 7.10
CA ASN A 976 43.44 -38.28 7.33
C ASN A 976 42.58 -39.49 6.89
N LEU A 977 41.83 -39.32 5.80
CA LEU A 977 40.92 -40.34 5.27
C LEU A 977 41.67 -41.48 4.58
N SER A 978 41.03 -42.63 4.52
CA SER A 978 41.62 -43.90 4.07
C SER A 978 40.66 -44.71 3.19
N GLY A 979 41.21 -45.62 2.38
CA GLY A 979 40.40 -46.52 1.55
C GLY A 979 40.08 -45.97 0.16
N LYS A 980 39.18 -46.64 -0.56
CA LYS A 980 38.88 -46.32 -1.96
C LYS A 980 38.02 -45.05 -2.06
N THR A 981 38.30 -44.20 -3.05
CA THR A 981 37.37 -43.13 -3.46
C THR A 981 36.00 -43.70 -3.87
N PRO A 982 34.90 -42.93 -3.71
CA PRO A 982 33.60 -43.31 -4.25
C PRO A 982 33.67 -43.60 -5.75
N ASP A 983 32.83 -44.52 -6.23
CA ASP A 983 32.75 -44.81 -7.66
C ASP A 983 32.36 -43.52 -8.43
N LEU A 984 33.04 -43.28 -9.56
CA LEU A 984 32.78 -42.17 -10.49
C LEU A 984 31.41 -42.34 -11.19
N LYS A 985 30.32 -42.10 -10.45
CA LYS A 985 28.92 -42.21 -10.87
C LYS A 985 28.15 -40.98 -10.39
N ALA A 986 27.09 -40.63 -11.10
CA ALA A 986 26.28 -39.43 -10.80
C ALA A 986 27.18 -38.19 -10.66
N GLN A 987 26.95 -37.38 -9.63
CA GLN A 987 27.75 -36.16 -9.39
C GLN A 987 29.21 -36.46 -9.04
N PHE A 988 29.53 -37.61 -8.43
CA PHE A 988 30.91 -37.95 -8.09
C PHE A 988 31.83 -38.16 -9.31
N ALA A 989 31.27 -38.24 -10.52
CA ALA A 989 32.05 -38.25 -11.75
C ALA A 989 32.56 -36.85 -12.18
N THR A 990 32.02 -35.77 -11.63
CA THR A 990 32.40 -34.39 -11.99
C THR A 990 33.53 -33.83 -11.13
N PHE A 991 33.77 -34.40 -9.94
CA PHE A 991 34.81 -33.95 -9.02
C PHE A 991 36.20 -34.43 -9.43
N SER A 992 37.17 -33.52 -9.33
CA SER A 992 38.57 -33.74 -9.71
C SER A 992 39.42 -34.22 -8.52
N GLU A 993 40.71 -34.47 -8.77
CA GLU A 993 41.69 -34.85 -7.75
C GLU A 993 41.77 -33.84 -6.59
N SER A 994 41.55 -32.55 -6.86
CA SER A 994 41.61 -31.49 -5.83
C SER A 994 40.58 -31.69 -4.70
N SER A 995 39.44 -32.34 -4.97
CA SER A 995 38.44 -32.64 -3.93
C SER A 995 38.93 -33.67 -2.90
N TYR A 996 40.01 -34.40 -3.19
CA TYR A 996 40.53 -35.50 -2.36
C TYR A 996 41.99 -35.28 -1.93
N GLU A 997 42.65 -34.24 -2.44
CA GLU A 997 44.06 -33.94 -2.23
C GLU A 997 44.43 -33.88 -0.74
N GLY A 998 45.68 -34.18 -0.39
CA GLY A 998 46.15 -34.07 1.00
C GLY A 998 45.69 -35.19 1.94
N ASN A 999 45.01 -36.24 1.43
CA ASN A 999 44.67 -37.44 2.18
C ASN A 999 45.66 -38.59 1.89
N PRO A 1000 46.59 -38.92 2.81
CA PRO A 1000 47.70 -39.83 2.51
C PRO A 1000 47.27 -41.30 2.31
N TYR A 1001 46.09 -41.70 2.80
CA TYR A 1001 45.65 -43.10 2.78
C TYR A 1001 44.48 -43.38 1.82
N ILE A 1002 44.04 -42.38 1.03
CA ILE A 1002 43.04 -42.57 -0.03
C ILE A 1002 43.70 -43.20 -1.28
N CYS A 1003 42.96 -44.07 -1.96
CA CYS A 1003 43.38 -44.70 -3.21
C CYS A 1003 42.23 -44.80 -4.23
N GLY A 1004 42.57 -44.93 -5.52
CA GLY A 1004 41.60 -45.06 -6.61
C GLY A 1004 41.22 -43.72 -7.29
N PRO A 1005 40.82 -43.75 -8.57
CA PRO A 1005 40.55 -42.54 -9.34
C PRO A 1005 39.41 -41.71 -8.71
N PRO A 1006 39.52 -40.38 -8.65
CA PRO A 1006 40.47 -39.55 -9.38
C PRO A 1006 41.86 -39.39 -8.71
N SER A 1007 42.12 -40.03 -7.56
CA SER A 1007 43.45 -40.05 -6.93
C SER A 1007 44.40 -41.06 -7.60
N HIS A 1008 45.68 -40.69 -7.75
CA HIS A 1008 46.71 -41.50 -8.39
C HIS A 1008 47.22 -42.70 -7.57
N ASN A 1009 46.81 -42.84 -6.30
CA ASN A 1009 47.27 -43.92 -5.43
C ASN A 1009 46.61 -45.27 -5.80
N ASN A 1010 47.42 -46.31 -6.04
CA ASN A 1010 46.93 -47.66 -6.33
C ASN A 1010 46.48 -48.38 -5.04
N CYS A 1011 45.25 -48.89 -5.02
CA CYS A 1011 44.65 -49.58 -3.86
C CYS A 1011 45.26 -50.96 -3.52
N THR A 1012 46.40 -51.33 -4.13
CA THR A 1012 47.03 -52.64 -3.96
C THR A 1012 48.10 -52.68 -2.86
N ASP A 1013 48.56 -51.53 -2.34
CA ASP A 1013 49.55 -51.47 -1.27
C ASP A 1013 48.91 -51.18 0.09
N VAL A 1014 48.33 -52.23 0.71
CA VAL A 1014 47.95 -52.18 2.13
C VAL A 1014 49.22 -52.28 2.97
N ARG A 1015 49.72 -51.15 3.49
CA ARG A 1015 50.62 -51.15 4.66
C ARG A 1015 49.85 -50.64 5.88
N ALA A 1016 49.73 -51.52 6.88
CA ALA A 1016 49.18 -51.20 8.19
C ALA A 1016 50.00 -50.09 8.87
N PRO A 1017 49.38 -49.26 9.73
CA PRO A 1017 50.08 -48.19 10.43
C PRO A 1017 51.06 -48.81 11.44
N SER A 1018 52.36 -48.62 11.22
CA SER A 1018 53.39 -48.97 12.19
C SER A 1018 54.05 -47.72 12.75
N SER A 1019 54.25 -47.77 14.05
CA SER A 1019 54.86 -46.83 15.00
C SER A 1019 55.88 -45.81 14.45
N ILE A 1020 55.72 -44.58 14.95
CA ILE A 1020 56.69 -43.48 15.12
C ILE A 1020 58.15 -43.82 14.77
N PRO A 1021 58.81 -42.97 13.97
CA PRO A 1021 60.22 -42.65 14.21
C PRO A 1021 60.49 -41.16 14.40
N LYS A 1022 61.50 -40.91 15.24
CA LYS A 1022 62.15 -39.64 15.55
C LYS A 1022 62.96 -39.08 14.38
N ASP A 1023 63.13 -37.76 14.43
CA ASP A 1023 64.15 -36.88 13.82
C ASP A 1023 65.30 -37.54 13.07
N SER A 1024 65.51 -37.08 11.82
CA SER A 1024 66.85 -36.70 11.34
C SER A 1024 66.73 -35.78 10.12
N GLU A 1025 67.54 -34.73 10.14
CA GLU A 1025 67.70 -33.66 9.18
C GLU A 1025 68.15 -34.13 7.77
N ASP A 1026 67.79 -33.27 6.81
CA ASP A 1026 68.44 -32.90 5.55
C ASP A 1026 68.19 -33.64 4.20
N GLU A 1027 67.59 -32.81 3.33
CA GLU A 1027 67.90 -32.49 1.92
C GLU A 1027 67.30 -33.30 0.74
N GLN A 1028 66.24 -32.67 0.20
CA GLN A 1028 66.05 -32.16 -1.17
C GLN A 1028 65.72 -33.07 -2.38
N ASN A 1029 64.56 -32.67 -2.96
CA ASN A 1029 64.11 -32.66 -4.36
C ASN A 1029 63.70 -34.01 -4.98
N ASP A 1030 62.56 -34.13 -5.69
CA ASP A 1030 62.01 -33.16 -6.64
C ASP A 1030 60.54 -33.43 -7.05
N GLY A 1031 59.82 -32.36 -7.41
CA GLY A 1031 58.62 -32.31 -8.29
C GLY A 1031 57.23 -32.41 -7.62
N GLY A 1032 56.32 -31.42 -7.61
CA GLY A 1032 56.32 -30.04 -8.09
C GLY A 1032 54.87 -29.50 -8.19
N PHE A 1033 54.63 -28.23 -7.81
CA PHE A 1033 53.64 -27.36 -8.45
C PHE A 1033 53.99 -25.88 -8.16
N THR A 1034 54.34 -25.18 -9.24
CA THR A 1034 54.48 -23.71 -9.40
C THR A 1034 55.27 -22.96 -8.33
N ASP A 1035 56.53 -22.77 -8.72
CA ASP A 1035 57.62 -22.03 -8.11
C ASP A 1035 57.26 -20.59 -7.69
N MET A 1036 57.29 -20.32 -6.38
CA MET A 1036 57.15 -18.97 -5.81
C MET A 1036 58.25 -18.01 -6.33
N ASP A 1037 59.39 -18.56 -6.75
CA ASP A 1037 60.46 -17.78 -7.39
C ASP A 1037 60.07 -17.33 -8.81
N VAL A 1038 59.27 -18.13 -9.54
CA VAL A 1038 58.72 -17.72 -10.85
C VAL A 1038 57.65 -16.64 -10.68
N PHE A 1039 56.87 -16.65 -9.61
CA PHE A 1039 55.95 -15.54 -9.29
C PHE A 1039 56.72 -14.26 -8.96
N HIS A 1040 57.74 -14.32 -8.11
CA HIS A 1040 58.58 -13.15 -7.80
C HIS A 1040 59.36 -12.65 -9.01
N VAL A 1041 59.88 -13.53 -9.85
CA VAL A 1041 60.58 -13.16 -11.10
C VAL A 1041 59.60 -12.58 -12.13
N SER A 1042 58.43 -13.17 -12.32
CA SER A 1042 57.43 -12.63 -13.26
C SER A 1042 56.83 -11.30 -12.78
N PHE A 1043 56.62 -11.13 -11.48
CA PHE A 1043 56.22 -9.86 -10.88
C PHE A 1043 57.31 -8.80 -11.04
N LEU A 1044 58.58 -9.15 -10.79
CA LEU A 1044 59.73 -8.26 -10.97
C LEU A 1044 59.91 -7.86 -12.44
N VAL A 1045 59.79 -8.81 -13.37
CA VAL A 1045 59.88 -8.55 -14.82
C VAL A 1045 58.73 -7.67 -15.27
N SER A 1046 57.51 -7.91 -14.80
CA SER A 1046 56.34 -7.09 -15.13
C SER A 1046 56.47 -5.67 -14.57
N TYR A 1047 57.01 -5.52 -13.36
CA TYR A 1047 57.29 -4.23 -12.75
C TYR A 1047 58.38 -3.46 -13.51
N ILE A 1048 59.46 -4.13 -13.92
CA ILE A 1048 60.53 -3.54 -14.73
C ILE A 1048 60.00 -3.14 -16.12
N MET A 1049 59.18 -3.97 -16.76
CA MET A 1049 58.58 -3.66 -18.06
C MET A 1049 57.59 -2.49 -17.98
N LEU A 1050 56.82 -2.39 -16.89
CA LEU A 1050 55.96 -1.24 -16.61
C LEU A 1050 56.78 0.04 -16.43
N LEU A 1051 57.89 -0.03 -15.68
CA LEU A 1051 58.79 1.10 -15.41
C LEU A 1051 59.52 1.57 -16.69
N LEU A 1052 59.99 0.64 -17.51
CA LEU A 1052 60.61 0.93 -18.80
C LEU A 1052 59.58 1.44 -19.82
N GLY A 1053 58.35 0.91 -19.80
CA GLY A 1053 57.24 1.39 -20.61
C GLY A 1053 56.83 2.81 -20.27
N THR A 1054 56.76 3.15 -18.98
CA THR A 1054 56.52 4.54 -18.54
C THR A 1054 57.68 5.47 -18.91
N LEU A 1055 58.93 5.05 -18.75
CA LEU A 1055 60.10 5.84 -19.18
C LEU A 1055 60.14 6.04 -20.72
N ALA A 1056 59.76 5.03 -21.50
CA ALA A 1056 59.67 5.14 -22.96
C ALA A 1056 58.53 6.08 -23.40
N VAL A 1057 57.36 6.00 -22.76
CA VAL A 1057 56.23 6.92 -23.01
C VAL A 1057 56.61 8.36 -22.65
N LEU A 1058 57.37 8.56 -21.57
CA LEU A 1058 57.90 9.87 -21.16
C LEU A 1058 58.99 10.41 -22.10
N TYR A 1059 59.74 9.54 -22.79
CA TYR A 1059 60.79 9.93 -23.75
C TYR A 1059 60.22 10.25 -25.15
N VAL A 1060 59.10 9.62 -25.54
CA VAL A 1060 58.52 9.75 -26.89
C VAL A 1060 57.51 10.90 -26.99
N ASN A 1061 56.91 11.36 -25.88
CA ASN A 1061 55.79 12.31 -25.91
C ASN A 1061 56.09 13.61 -25.10
N PRO A 1062 56.59 14.69 -25.75
CA PRO A 1062 56.99 15.94 -25.11
C PRO A 1062 55.93 16.66 -24.21
N PRO A 1063 54.61 16.57 -24.48
CA PRO A 1063 53.57 17.13 -23.61
C PRO A 1063 53.44 16.43 -22.25
N TRP A 1064 53.58 15.10 -22.22
CA TRP A 1064 53.44 14.31 -20.98
C TRP A 1064 54.65 14.46 -20.07
N GLN A 1065 55.85 14.67 -20.64
CA GLN A 1065 57.05 14.99 -19.87
C GLN A 1065 56.90 16.30 -19.08
N ARG A 1066 56.25 17.31 -19.66
CA ARG A 1066 55.99 18.60 -18.98
C ARG A 1066 54.93 18.49 -17.90
N ALA A 1067 53.88 17.70 -18.12
CA ALA A 1067 52.84 17.47 -17.12
C ALA A 1067 53.37 16.68 -15.91
N TRP A 1068 54.23 15.68 -16.13
CA TRP A 1068 54.85 14.90 -15.06
C TRP A 1068 55.83 15.74 -14.23
N LEU A 1069 56.67 16.56 -14.86
CA LEU A 1069 57.58 17.48 -14.15
C LEU A 1069 56.82 18.53 -13.33
N HIS A 1070 55.69 19.05 -13.83
CA HIS A 1070 54.81 19.94 -13.06
C HIS A 1070 54.16 19.24 -11.86
N LEU A 1071 53.77 17.97 -11.97
CA LEU A 1071 53.20 17.20 -10.87
C LEU A 1071 54.23 16.94 -9.76
N VAL A 1072 55.47 16.60 -10.14
CA VAL A 1072 56.59 16.36 -9.21
C VAL A 1072 57.02 17.66 -8.52
N GLU A 1073 57.06 18.78 -9.25
CA GLU A 1073 57.36 20.10 -8.68
C GLU A 1073 56.26 20.56 -7.72
N ALA A 1074 54.99 20.30 -8.02
CA ALA A 1074 53.87 20.58 -7.12
C ALA A 1074 53.91 19.73 -5.84
N CYS A 1075 54.28 18.45 -5.93
CA CYS A 1075 54.40 17.56 -4.77
C CYS A 1075 55.58 17.92 -3.84
N MET A 1076 56.72 18.29 -4.42
CA MET A 1076 57.90 18.75 -3.66
C MET A 1076 57.65 20.08 -2.94
N THR A 1077 56.91 20.98 -3.57
CA THR A 1077 56.54 22.28 -2.98
C THR A 1077 55.57 22.11 -1.81
N SER A 1078 54.56 21.24 -1.92
CA SER A 1078 53.64 20.91 -0.82
C SER A 1078 54.32 20.21 0.36
N CYS A 1079 55.27 19.31 0.12
CA CYS A 1079 56.02 18.67 1.21
C CYS A 1079 56.96 19.64 1.94
N TYR A 1080 57.59 20.59 1.22
CA TYR A 1080 58.44 21.62 1.82
C TYR A 1080 57.66 22.56 2.75
N TYR A 1081 56.47 23.02 2.34
CA TYR A 1081 55.64 23.89 3.18
C TYR A 1081 55.01 23.15 4.37
N PHE A 1082 54.69 21.86 4.23
CA PHE A 1082 54.17 21.05 5.34
C PHE A 1082 55.22 20.85 6.45
N VAL A 1083 56.49 20.65 6.10
CA VAL A 1083 57.58 20.46 7.07
C VAL A 1083 58.00 21.79 7.71
N VAL A 1084 58.04 22.90 6.96
CA VAL A 1084 58.41 24.22 7.48
C VAL A 1084 57.31 24.81 8.39
N ASP A 1085 56.03 24.61 8.09
CA ASP A 1085 54.93 25.11 8.95
C ASP A 1085 54.74 24.24 10.22
N SER A 1086 55.10 22.96 10.17
CA SER A 1086 55.05 22.04 11.31
C SER A 1086 56.23 22.22 12.28
N PHE A 1087 57.40 22.64 11.80
CA PHE A 1087 58.58 22.88 12.65
C PHE A 1087 58.55 24.23 13.38
N HIS A 1088 57.79 25.23 12.91
CA HIS A 1088 57.68 26.54 13.58
C HIS A 1088 56.65 26.59 14.72
N LYS A 1089 55.76 25.60 14.82
CA LYS A 1089 54.74 25.50 15.89
C LYS A 1089 55.19 24.71 17.13
N LEU A 1090 56.36 24.06 17.09
CA LEU A 1090 56.86 23.18 18.17
C LEU A 1090 57.91 23.82 19.11
N PHE A 1091 58.46 24.99 18.80
CA PHE A 1091 59.39 25.72 19.68
C PHE A 1091 59.21 27.24 19.57
N ASN A 1092 58.19 27.79 20.23
CA ASN A 1092 58.23 29.12 20.86
C ASN A 1092 56.89 29.46 21.56
N ARG A 1093 56.77 29.02 22.81
CA ARG A 1093 56.03 29.73 23.86
C ARG A 1093 56.72 29.52 25.20
N ASN A 1094 57.70 30.39 25.47
CA ASN A 1094 57.87 31.01 26.78
C ASN A 1094 58.31 32.46 26.55
N ILE A 1095 57.60 33.35 27.23
CA ILE A 1095 57.56 34.80 27.09
C ILE A 1095 58.74 35.42 27.85
N VAL A 1096 59.50 36.33 27.21
CA VAL A 1096 59.83 37.73 27.57
C VAL A 1096 60.73 38.30 26.47
#